data_AF-A0A949H4P9-F1
#
_entry.id   AF-A0A949H4P9-F1
#
_cell.length_a   1.000
_cell.length_b   1.000
_cell.length_c   1.000
_cell.angle_alpha   90.00
_cell.angle_beta   90.00
_cell.angle_gamma   90.00
#
_symmetry.space_group_name_H-M   'P 1'
#
loop_
_entity.id
_entity.type
_entity.pdbx_description
1 polymer ?
#
loop_
_entity_poly.entity_id
_entity_poly.type
_entity_poly.pdbx_seq_one_letter_code
_entity_poly.pdbx_strand_id
1 'polypeptide(L)'
;MLIDTGAVLAGVQRGLAWHVIGDVLTVGSRLMLVAVLVEWLVRCIHSYRRGAFERRTARVYLSMTLPPGIAAALLPGASLSRCHAVLQRAGCTLVYGATHAGRVQVGWMLPQHAVPDAALMLAVLLSGIVPGVMLRRAPDPLERALTVGRSVTHRSYRCAEADAFPLATATAHAATLFAALQPPPGIAWLEVALGLHAMATDRRHLDRGWSGRTMALRQRLRRRTMLHLAPEIAALERRLATACYATTITVTVVADPGADQSVRATLDAMDAALAALAHATADRTQRLRAVGTRRTTVRRDRRAAILRRARRCAWPPVACLLVPRHAPDASMLLSVAELATLFEPPLNHADPFVERQTNRWLPVPDRALQPNPRRIAIGFAEQLSGRLLPVGPTLRDLRQILHITAGMGAGKTRLLANICQQCLPYGFTLIDGKGDDRAGSLVATVRRLIPRRDEARLVIIDPLDTDWPVPLNPLLGHDRDHPAARDMLLGHVLALFARLDPDTWGQAVGMQQLARMATLLLLDGEPAPTLGHLRAALIDDAYRELLLTRCTTMVVREFWRTVFPRLSDGQRASREALLRRIDMLLSADVTRSMLAPMPQPFQFHQAIADGWIVLVPVPDLALGTLAGAIGMLLLQAFVQAACARTGTDQDRHDYPLIIDELQVVIAGSDADDLNTAMTRLRSFGIPGIYAHQTLSQLGDLADVMLVNAANRVILQTNEPDASRYARMYAAYGIEARDIVMQSSHHHHYAIFRSDGNDVGLLSMKPLIWPVSQEIPEIKDAGDVIASWQTILPEHHSSIDSLVVQLAYTNNLGEINLDQYIEMDEPTWNYWCERWICIRQYHREYILRHRQSISDQFSRQQWLSRLLIAHPRIFAIIAELRLLKQSNTGK
;
A
#
# COMPACT_ATOMS: atom_id res chain seq x y z
N MET A 1 38.70 -8.45 14.05
CA MET A 1 37.78 -7.39 14.49
C MET A 1 36.56 -7.46 13.58
N LEU A 2 35.49 -8.16 13.94
CA LEU A 2 34.46 -7.84 14.94
C LEU A 2 33.61 -6.63 14.53
N ILE A 3 32.30 -6.91 14.41
CA ILE A 3 31.14 -6.02 14.61
C ILE A 3 30.88 -5.11 13.37
N ASP A 4 29.68 -5.05 12.77
CA ASP A 4 28.37 -4.89 13.42
C ASP A 4 27.18 -5.34 12.54
N THR A 5 26.34 -6.22 13.08
CA THR A 5 24.92 -6.34 12.69
C THR A 5 24.10 -6.44 13.98
N GLY A 6 24.20 -5.41 14.83
CA GLY A 6 23.23 -5.10 15.87
C GLY A 6 22.42 -3.88 15.49
N ALA A 7 21.23 -4.06 14.89
CA ALA A 7 20.11 -3.09 14.95
C ALA A 7 18.83 -3.56 14.19
N VAL A 8 18.25 -4.72 14.52
CA VAL A 8 16.78 -4.92 14.40
C VAL A 8 16.28 -5.83 15.55
N LEU A 9 16.75 -5.54 16.77
CA LEU A 9 16.28 -6.17 18.01
C LEU A 9 15.80 -5.12 19.03
N ALA A 10 15.04 -4.11 18.57
CA ALA A 10 14.35 -3.18 19.46
C ALA A 10 12.96 -2.80 18.89
N GLY A 11 11.91 -3.21 19.62
CA GLY A 11 10.49 -2.97 19.33
C GLY A 11 9.85 -4.17 18.62
N VAL A 12 9.30 -5.18 19.28
CA VAL A 12 8.23 -5.09 20.28
C VAL A 12 8.42 -6.21 21.32
N GLN A 13 8.92 -5.84 22.50
CA GLN A 13 8.50 -6.47 23.75
C GLN A 13 7.09 -5.98 24.10
N ARG A 14 6.20 -6.93 24.46
CA ARG A 14 4.99 -6.86 25.31
C ARG A 14 3.98 -7.89 24.76
N GLY A 15 3.63 -9.00 25.40
CA GLY A 15 3.95 -9.56 26.70
C GLY A 15 3.45 -11.02 26.78
N LEU A 16 3.65 -11.62 27.96
CA LEU A 16 3.23 -12.96 28.41
C LEU A 16 4.16 -14.15 28.08
N ALA A 17 5.26 -14.16 28.84
CA ALA A 17 5.71 -15.27 29.70
C ALA A 17 5.69 -16.70 29.14
N TRP A 18 6.84 -17.12 28.59
CA TRP A 18 7.31 -18.50 28.68
C TRP A 18 8.38 -18.57 29.76
N HIS A 19 8.03 -19.17 30.90
CA HIS A 19 8.98 -19.57 31.93
C HIS A 19 8.89 -21.08 32.10
N VAL A 20 10.05 -21.65 32.44
CA VAL A 20 10.30 -23.02 32.96
C VAL A 20 10.91 -24.00 31.94
N ILE A 21 12.26 -24.05 32.02
CA ILE A 21 13.24 -25.13 31.74
C ILE A 21 14.05 -25.03 30.43
N GLY A 22 15.15 -24.26 30.48
CA GLY A 22 16.49 -24.74 30.11
C GLY A 22 17.05 -25.61 31.27
N ASP A 23 18.05 -26.47 31.16
CA ASP A 23 19.21 -26.62 30.30
C ASP A 23 19.48 -28.13 30.17
N VAL A 24 19.94 -28.73 29.07
CA VAL A 24 21.32 -28.79 28.59
C VAL A 24 21.22 -29.50 27.24
N LEU A 25 21.65 -28.87 26.15
CA LEU A 25 22.26 -29.49 24.96
C LEU A 25 22.58 -28.38 23.94
N THR A 26 23.86 -28.30 23.60
CA THR A 26 24.57 -27.20 22.97
C THR A 26 24.20 -26.92 21.50
N VAL A 27 24.36 -25.65 21.12
CA VAL A 27 23.79 -24.93 19.97
C VAL A 27 24.42 -25.27 18.59
N GLY A 28 25.35 -26.23 18.51
CA GLY A 28 26.07 -26.55 17.25
C GLY A 28 25.29 -27.41 16.23
N SER A 29 24.26 -28.15 16.64
CA SER A 29 23.59 -29.16 15.79
C SER A 29 22.25 -28.72 15.20
N ARG A 30 21.75 -27.51 15.52
CA ARG A 30 20.44 -27.03 15.04
C ARG A 30 20.43 -26.47 13.62
N LEU A 31 21.53 -25.91 13.13
CA LEU A 31 21.60 -25.36 11.77
C LEU A 31 21.66 -26.46 10.70
N MET A 32 22.33 -27.58 11.00
CA MET A 32 22.42 -28.72 10.08
C MET A 32 21.09 -29.50 9.99
N LEU A 33 20.36 -29.61 11.11
CA LEU A 33 19.07 -30.34 11.15
C LEU A 33 17.98 -29.61 10.35
N VAL A 34 17.93 -28.27 10.42
CA VAL A 34 16.94 -27.46 9.69
C VAL A 34 17.25 -27.43 8.19
N ALA A 35 18.53 -27.37 7.81
CA ALA A 35 18.93 -27.44 6.39
C ALA A 35 18.59 -28.80 5.77
N VAL A 36 18.85 -29.91 6.47
CA VAL A 36 18.50 -31.27 6.02
C VAL A 36 16.97 -31.47 5.96
N LEU A 37 16.20 -30.89 6.90
CA LEU A 37 14.73 -30.94 6.90
C LEU A 37 14.11 -30.15 5.75
N VAL A 38 14.68 -29.00 5.38
CA VAL A 38 14.20 -28.17 4.27
C VAL A 38 14.56 -28.81 2.93
N GLU A 39 15.77 -29.35 2.78
CA GLU A 39 16.18 -30.06 1.56
C GLU A 39 15.38 -31.37 1.38
N TRP A 40 15.08 -32.07 2.48
CA TRP A 40 14.20 -33.25 2.50
C TRP A 40 12.75 -32.90 2.12
N LEU A 41 12.18 -31.81 2.63
CA LEU A 41 10.83 -31.33 2.26
C LEU A 41 10.74 -31.01 0.77
N VAL A 42 11.76 -30.35 0.21
CA VAL A 42 11.83 -30.00 -1.21
C VAL A 42 11.96 -31.26 -2.09
N ARG A 43 12.81 -32.23 -1.71
CA ARG A 43 13.00 -33.49 -2.46
C ARG A 43 11.78 -34.42 -2.36
N CYS A 44 11.11 -34.50 -1.20
CA CYS A 44 9.89 -35.30 -1.04
C CYS A 44 8.70 -34.73 -1.84
N ILE A 45 8.55 -33.40 -1.90
CA ILE A 45 7.53 -32.77 -2.75
C ILE A 45 7.82 -33.02 -4.24
N HIS A 46 9.09 -33.08 -4.63
CA HIS A 46 9.50 -33.35 -6.01
C HIS A 46 9.29 -34.83 -6.43
N SER A 47 9.60 -35.79 -5.54
CA SER A 47 9.36 -37.22 -5.80
C SER A 47 7.88 -37.62 -5.75
N TYR A 48 7.03 -36.91 -4.98
CA TYR A 48 5.58 -37.17 -4.96
C TYR A 48 4.88 -36.80 -6.27
N ARG A 49 5.42 -35.85 -7.04
CA ARG A 49 4.88 -35.44 -8.36
C ARG A 49 5.28 -36.38 -9.50
N ARG A 50 6.31 -37.22 -9.34
CA ARG A 50 6.75 -38.19 -10.35
C ARG A 50 6.29 -39.59 -9.93
N GLY A 51 5.09 -39.98 -10.34
CA GLY A 51 4.42 -41.23 -9.94
C GLY A 51 5.13 -42.53 -10.34
N ALA A 52 6.25 -42.86 -9.68
CA ALA A 52 6.99 -44.10 -9.87
C ALA A 52 7.19 -44.82 -8.52
N PHE A 53 6.17 -45.58 -8.08
CA PHE A 53 6.33 -46.58 -7.01
C PHE A 53 6.34 -47.97 -7.63
N GLU A 54 7.51 -48.42 -8.07
CA GLU A 54 7.73 -49.81 -8.48
C GLU A 54 7.76 -50.75 -7.26
N ARG A 55 7.09 -51.90 -7.45
CA ARG A 55 6.65 -52.85 -6.44
C ARG A 55 7.69 -53.93 -6.15
N ARG A 56 8.72 -53.69 -5.34
CA ARG A 56 9.53 -54.78 -4.71
C ARG A 56 10.03 -54.36 -3.31
N THR A 57 9.24 -54.65 -2.28
CA THR A 57 9.57 -54.29 -0.88
C THR A 57 10.44 -55.35 -0.22
N ALA A 58 11.74 -55.11 -0.06
CA ALA A 58 12.48 -55.70 1.06
C ALA A 58 12.34 -54.79 2.30
N ARG A 59 12.13 -55.40 3.47
CA ARG A 59 11.84 -54.68 4.72
C ARG A 59 13.03 -54.83 5.68
N VAL A 60 13.33 -53.79 6.43
CA VAL A 60 14.40 -53.80 7.44
C VAL A 60 13.77 -53.87 8.84
N TYR A 61 14.22 -54.84 9.65
CA TYR A 61 13.80 -55.00 11.04
C TYR A 61 14.85 -54.37 11.96
N LEU A 62 14.42 -53.40 12.76
CA LEU A 62 15.22 -52.82 13.84
C LEU A 62 14.69 -53.37 15.15
N SER A 63 15.54 -53.93 16.01
CA SER A 63 15.12 -54.55 17.27
C SER A 63 15.78 -53.92 18.49
N MET A 64 15.03 -53.75 19.56
CA MET A 64 15.52 -53.44 20.91
C MET A 64 15.09 -54.54 21.89
N THR A 65 15.97 -54.86 22.84
CA THR A 65 15.67 -55.80 23.92
C THR A 65 15.53 -54.99 25.20
N LEU A 66 14.38 -55.04 25.86
CA LEU A 66 14.06 -54.20 27.01
C LEU A 66 13.67 -55.07 28.23
N PRO A 67 13.96 -54.63 29.46
CA PRO A 67 13.37 -55.20 30.67
C PRO A 67 11.83 -55.03 30.66
N PRO A 68 11.05 -55.98 31.22
CA PRO A 68 9.59 -55.98 31.13
C PRO A 68 8.91 -54.68 31.61
N GLY A 69 9.46 -54.02 32.65
CA GLY A 69 8.90 -52.78 33.20
C GLY A 69 9.09 -51.53 32.31
N ILE A 70 10.14 -51.48 31.49
CA ILE A 70 10.44 -50.34 30.61
C ILE A 70 9.70 -50.47 29.26
N ALA A 71 9.43 -51.70 28.82
CA ALA A 71 8.63 -51.97 27.61
C ALA A 71 7.19 -51.41 27.74
N ALA A 72 6.63 -51.40 28.95
CA ALA A 72 5.32 -50.81 29.24
C ALA A 72 5.28 -49.29 29.05
N ALA A 73 6.37 -48.58 29.32
CA ALA A 73 6.49 -47.12 29.19
C ALA A 73 6.66 -46.64 27.72
N LEU A 74 7.02 -47.56 26.81
CA LEU A 74 7.22 -47.28 25.38
C LEU A 74 5.97 -47.53 24.51
N LEU A 75 4.85 -47.96 25.10
CA LEU A 75 3.54 -47.82 24.48
C LEU A 75 3.19 -46.33 24.40
N PRO A 76 2.33 -45.90 23.45
CA PRO A 76 2.33 -44.52 22.99
C PRO A 76 1.92 -43.53 24.09
N GLY A 77 2.87 -43.01 24.85
CA GLY A 77 2.71 -41.83 25.68
C GLY A 77 2.83 -40.56 24.85
N ALA A 78 2.62 -39.40 25.48
CA ALA A 78 2.66 -38.08 24.86
C ALA A 78 3.94 -37.75 24.05
N SER A 79 5.01 -38.53 24.23
CA SER A 79 6.26 -38.41 23.47
C SER A 79 6.23 -39.11 22.09
N LEU A 80 5.44 -40.18 21.94
CA LEU A 80 5.28 -40.92 20.67
C LEU A 80 4.29 -40.27 19.71
N SER A 81 3.38 -39.41 20.19
CA SER A 81 2.47 -38.62 19.33
C SER A 81 3.23 -37.63 18.43
N ARG A 82 4.40 -37.14 18.86
CA ARG A 82 5.28 -36.29 18.02
C ARG A 82 6.05 -37.10 16.97
N CYS A 83 6.46 -38.31 17.32
CA CYS A 83 7.05 -39.27 16.37
C CYS A 83 6.01 -39.75 15.33
N HIS A 84 4.73 -39.73 15.71
CA HIS A 84 3.59 -40.25 14.95
C HIS A 84 3.44 -39.59 13.58
N ALA A 85 3.60 -38.26 13.47
CA ALA A 85 3.47 -37.54 12.19
C ALA A 85 4.60 -37.90 11.19
N VAL A 86 5.80 -38.20 11.70
CA VAL A 86 6.97 -38.58 10.89
C VAL A 86 6.86 -40.04 10.43
N LEU A 87 6.49 -40.95 11.35
CA LEU A 87 6.31 -42.38 11.07
C LEU A 87 5.12 -42.66 10.15
N GLN A 88 4.08 -41.82 10.18
CA GLN A 88 2.94 -41.86 9.27
C GLN A 88 3.33 -41.68 7.79
N ARG A 89 4.30 -40.80 7.50
CA ARG A 89 4.74 -40.55 6.11
C ARG A 89 5.67 -41.65 5.56
N ALA A 90 6.32 -42.40 6.44
CA ALA A 90 7.29 -43.43 6.08
C ALA A 90 6.72 -44.87 6.00
N GLY A 91 5.46 -45.09 6.43
CA GLY A 91 4.79 -46.40 6.32
C GLY A 91 5.33 -47.49 7.25
N CYS A 92 5.72 -47.11 8.48
CA CYS A 92 6.33 -48.00 9.46
C CYS A 92 5.31 -48.93 10.14
N THR A 93 5.69 -50.18 10.47
CA THR A 93 4.89 -51.09 11.33
C THR A 93 5.65 -51.37 12.62
N LEU A 94 4.99 -51.18 13.77
CA LEU A 94 5.57 -51.48 15.08
C LEU A 94 5.22 -52.92 15.48
N VAL A 95 6.19 -53.65 16.00
CA VAL A 95 6.06 -55.08 16.30
C VAL A 95 6.51 -55.36 17.73
N TYR A 96 5.67 -56.08 18.47
CA TYR A 96 5.98 -56.63 19.79
C TYR A 96 5.99 -58.15 19.68
N GLY A 97 7.13 -58.77 19.98
CA GLY A 97 7.30 -60.22 19.89
C GLY A 97 7.78 -60.82 21.20
N ALA A 98 7.31 -62.02 21.53
CA ALA A 98 7.71 -62.74 22.73
C ALA A 98 7.94 -64.23 22.43
N THR A 99 8.97 -64.77 23.06
CA THR A 99 9.24 -66.22 23.15
C THR A 99 8.84 -66.75 24.53
N HIS A 100 8.69 -68.06 24.65
CA HIS A 100 8.49 -68.76 25.94
C HIS A 100 9.54 -68.45 27.02
N ALA A 101 10.72 -67.92 26.65
CA ALA A 101 11.77 -67.50 27.58
C ALA A 101 11.54 -66.10 28.23
N GLY A 102 10.34 -65.51 28.11
CA GLY A 102 9.94 -64.28 28.81
C GLY A 102 10.57 -62.97 28.30
N ARG A 103 11.44 -63.01 27.28
CA ARG A 103 12.03 -61.80 26.68
C ARG A 103 11.09 -61.20 25.65
N VAL A 104 10.60 -59.99 25.92
CA VAL A 104 9.83 -59.17 24.98
C VAL A 104 10.80 -58.38 24.10
N GLN A 105 10.66 -58.54 22.79
CA GLN A 105 11.38 -57.76 21.79
C GLN A 105 10.44 -56.74 21.17
N VAL A 106 10.90 -55.49 21.09
CA VAL A 106 10.20 -54.42 20.39
C VAL A 106 10.98 -54.12 19.12
N GLY A 107 10.30 -54.04 17.98
CA GLY A 107 10.95 -53.71 16.72
C GLY A 107 10.10 -52.93 15.73
N TRP A 108 10.78 -52.30 14.77
CA TRP A 108 10.15 -51.54 13.69
C TRP A 108 10.45 -52.19 12.35
N MET A 109 9.41 -52.38 11.53
CA MET A 109 9.55 -52.78 10.13
C MET A 109 9.46 -51.54 9.22
N LEU A 110 10.51 -51.32 8.44
CA LEU A 110 10.64 -50.19 7.52
C LEU A 110 10.70 -50.65 6.05
N PRO A 111 10.14 -49.91 5.08
CA PRO A 111 10.41 -50.12 3.65
C PRO A 111 11.88 -49.83 3.33
N GLN A 112 12.52 -50.62 2.45
CA GLN A 112 13.95 -50.47 2.11
C GLN A 112 14.38 -49.06 1.69
N HIS A 113 13.52 -48.32 0.98
CA HIS A 113 13.83 -46.98 0.48
C HIS A 113 13.83 -45.89 1.58
N ALA A 114 13.31 -46.19 2.77
CA ALA A 114 13.22 -45.24 3.89
C ALA A 114 14.34 -45.42 4.94
N VAL A 115 15.30 -46.32 4.71
CA VAL A 115 16.17 -46.88 5.76
C VAL A 115 17.23 -45.93 6.33
N PRO A 116 18.00 -45.13 5.56
CA PRO A 116 19.06 -44.30 6.14
C PRO A 116 18.51 -43.17 7.02
N ASP A 117 17.49 -42.47 6.51
CA ASP A 117 16.99 -41.23 7.14
C ASP A 117 15.97 -41.50 8.27
N ALA A 118 15.10 -42.51 8.12
CA ALA A 118 14.14 -42.86 9.16
C ALA A 118 14.78 -43.55 10.36
N ALA A 119 15.85 -44.34 10.15
CA ALA A 119 16.60 -44.97 11.24
C ALA A 119 17.36 -43.93 12.08
N LEU A 120 17.93 -42.90 11.44
CA LEU A 120 18.60 -41.79 12.13
C LEU A 120 17.60 -40.95 12.95
N MET A 121 16.44 -40.62 12.38
CA MET A 121 15.38 -39.92 13.13
C MET A 121 14.86 -40.75 14.31
N LEU A 122 14.61 -42.05 14.12
CA LEU A 122 14.20 -42.94 15.20
C LEU A 122 15.27 -43.04 16.30
N ALA A 123 16.56 -43.09 15.94
CA ALA A 123 17.66 -43.10 16.90
C ALA A 123 17.67 -41.83 17.77
N VAL A 124 17.57 -40.67 17.13
CA VAL A 124 17.57 -39.36 17.80
C VAL A 124 16.33 -39.20 18.69
N LEU A 125 15.14 -39.56 18.20
CA LEU A 125 13.90 -39.46 18.97
C LEU A 125 13.88 -40.41 20.18
N LEU A 126 14.40 -41.63 20.04
CA LEU A 126 14.42 -42.62 21.13
C LEU A 126 15.52 -42.35 22.15
N SER A 127 16.65 -41.77 21.74
CA SER A 127 17.72 -41.34 22.67
C SER A 127 17.24 -40.30 23.68
N GLY A 128 16.22 -39.50 23.35
CA GLY A 128 15.59 -38.55 24.25
C GLY A 128 14.58 -39.15 25.23
N ILE A 129 14.14 -40.40 25.01
CA ILE A 129 13.15 -41.09 25.86
C ILE A 129 13.82 -42.14 26.76
N VAL A 130 14.84 -42.82 26.25
CA VAL A 130 15.64 -43.80 27.00
C VAL A 130 17.12 -43.51 26.70
N PRO A 131 17.90 -43.03 27.69
CA PRO A 131 19.33 -42.76 27.49
C PRO A 131 20.09 -44.04 27.10
N GLY A 132 20.96 -43.97 26.09
CA GLY A 132 21.84 -45.08 25.69
C GLY A 132 21.25 -46.11 24.70
N VAL A 133 20.13 -45.79 24.04
CA VAL A 133 19.52 -46.68 23.04
C VAL A 133 20.40 -46.81 21.78
N MET A 134 20.80 -48.04 21.45
CA MET A 134 21.40 -48.38 20.16
C MET A 134 20.41 -49.16 19.28
N LEU A 135 20.03 -48.58 18.14
CA LEU A 135 19.26 -49.28 17.10
C LEU A 135 20.19 -50.19 16.31
N ARG A 136 19.91 -51.50 16.32
CA ARG A 136 20.62 -52.49 15.50
C ARG A 136 19.69 -53.07 14.45
N ARG A 137 20.21 -53.21 13.23
CA ARG A 137 19.56 -54.02 12.18
C ARG A 137 19.70 -55.49 12.56
N ALA A 138 18.58 -56.17 12.74
CA ALA A 138 18.53 -57.57 13.08
C ALA A 138 17.72 -58.35 12.03
N PRO A 139 17.99 -59.64 11.80
CA PRO A 139 17.10 -60.49 11.02
C PRO A 139 15.75 -60.62 11.73
N ASP A 140 14.69 -60.81 10.95
CA ASP A 140 13.32 -60.91 11.47
C ASP A 140 13.16 -62.12 12.40
N PRO A 141 12.80 -61.94 13.69
CA PRO A 141 12.67 -63.04 14.64
C PRO A 141 11.67 -64.12 14.20
N LEU A 142 10.65 -63.75 13.45
CA LEU A 142 9.65 -64.68 12.92
C LEU A 142 10.27 -65.67 11.93
N GLU A 143 11.27 -65.28 11.14
CA GLU A 143 11.94 -66.19 10.20
C GLU A 143 12.59 -67.38 10.91
N ARG A 144 13.11 -67.17 12.14
CA ARG A 144 13.69 -68.23 12.96
C ARG A 144 12.63 -69.18 13.54
N ALA A 145 11.43 -68.66 13.83
CA ALA A 145 10.33 -69.45 14.38
C ALA A 145 9.67 -70.36 13.33
N LEU A 146 9.77 -70.03 12.03
CA LEU A 146 9.15 -70.74 10.90
C LEU A 146 9.91 -72.01 10.47
N THR A 147 9.89 -73.05 11.32
CA THR A 147 10.38 -74.39 10.98
C THR A 147 9.31 -75.22 10.26
N VAL A 148 9.74 -76.16 9.41
CA VAL A 148 8.81 -77.03 8.64
C VAL A 148 8.01 -77.89 9.63
N GLY A 149 6.69 -77.96 9.43
CA GLY A 149 5.78 -78.71 10.31
C GLY A 149 5.04 -77.85 11.35
N ARG A 150 5.54 -76.67 11.70
CA ARG A 150 4.82 -75.73 12.59
C ARG A 150 3.62 -75.08 11.90
N SER A 151 2.62 -74.68 12.69
CA SER A 151 1.45 -73.93 12.20
C SER A 151 1.57 -72.45 12.55
N VAL A 152 1.19 -71.59 11.61
CA VAL A 152 1.14 -70.13 11.77
C VAL A 152 -0.30 -69.69 11.68
N THR A 153 -0.77 -68.98 12.70
CA THR A 153 -2.12 -68.42 12.75
C THR A 153 -2.07 -66.91 12.84
N HIS A 154 -2.73 -66.22 11.92
CA HIS A 154 -2.87 -64.76 11.92
C HIS A 154 -4.32 -64.38 12.23
N ARG A 155 -4.54 -63.50 13.19
CA ARG A 155 -5.84 -62.87 13.47
C ARG A 155 -5.70 -61.35 13.36
N SER A 156 -6.55 -60.72 12.56
CA SER A 156 -6.53 -59.26 12.36
C SER A 156 -7.75 -58.59 12.99
N TYR A 157 -7.53 -57.41 13.57
CA TYR A 157 -8.55 -56.59 14.24
C TYR A 157 -8.64 -55.20 13.62
N ARG A 158 -9.86 -54.65 13.58
CA ARG A 158 -10.18 -53.28 13.13
C ARG A 158 -11.26 -52.65 14.01
N CYS A 159 -11.36 -51.32 14.00
CA CYS A 159 -12.45 -50.59 14.67
C CYS A 159 -13.80 -50.88 14.00
N ALA A 160 -14.85 -51.01 14.80
CA ALA A 160 -16.17 -51.44 14.35
C ALA A 160 -16.96 -50.38 13.57
N GLU A 161 -16.77 -49.08 13.83
CA GLU A 161 -17.65 -48.02 13.28
C GLU A 161 -17.09 -47.25 12.07
N ALA A 162 -15.79 -47.36 11.75
CA ALA A 162 -15.18 -47.00 10.47
C ALA A 162 -13.69 -47.39 10.45
N ASP A 163 -13.17 -47.80 9.29
CA ASP A 163 -11.77 -48.20 9.10
C ASP A 163 -10.75 -47.04 9.24
N ALA A 164 -11.23 -45.79 9.40
CA ALA A 164 -10.43 -44.57 9.54
C ALA A 164 -10.63 -43.97 10.94
N PHE A 165 -9.92 -44.50 11.94
CA PHE A 165 -9.96 -43.93 13.28
C PHE A 165 -8.63 -44.12 14.03
N PRO A 166 -8.13 -43.10 14.72
CA PRO A 166 -7.06 -43.28 15.70
C PRO A 166 -7.53 -44.13 16.89
N LEU A 167 -6.79 -45.19 17.22
CA LEU A 167 -6.85 -45.83 18.55
C LEU A 167 -6.31 -44.82 19.57
N ALA A 168 -7.10 -44.51 20.61
CA ALA A 168 -6.63 -43.63 21.68
C ALA A 168 -5.51 -44.33 22.43
N THR A 169 -4.46 -43.58 22.70
CA THR A 169 -3.26 -44.04 23.38
C THR A 169 -3.55 -44.36 24.84
N ALA A 170 -3.97 -45.60 25.13
CA ALA A 170 -4.23 -46.07 26.48
C ALA A 170 -2.91 -46.43 27.18
N THR A 171 -2.18 -45.43 27.66
CA THR A 171 -0.99 -45.65 28.50
C THR A 171 -1.31 -46.38 29.82
N ALA A 172 -2.56 -46.33 30.29
CA ALA A 172 -2.95 -46.88 31.59
C ALA A 172 -3.09 -48.41 31.65
N HIS A 173 -3.22 -49.12 30.51
CA HIS A 173 -3.51 -50.58 30.49
C HIS A 173 -2.49 -51.41 29.69
N ALA A 174 -1.30 -50.86 29.46
CA ALA A 174 -0.15 -51.54 28.87
C ALA A 174 0.11 -52.92 29.50
N ALA A 175 -0.02 -53.01 30.83
CA ALA A 175 0.23 -54.23 31.60
C ALA A 175 -0.68 -55.41 31.20
N THR A 176 -1.96 -55.15 30.85
CA THR A 176 -2.91 -56.21 30.48
C THR A 176 -2.58 -56.82 29.12
N LEU A 177 -2.18 -55.99 28.15
CA LEU A 177 -1.73 -56.46 26.83
C LEU A 177 -0.38 -57.19 26.92
N PHE A 178 0.53 -56.74 27.81
CA PHE A 178 1.81 -57.40 28.04
C PHE A 178 1.69 -58.73 28.81
N ALA A 179 0.75 -58.84 29.75
CA ALA A 179 0.44 -60.12 30.41
C ALA A 179 -0.09 -61.14 29.41
N ALA A 180 -0.89 -60.69 28.45
CA ALA A 180 -1.42 -61.49 27.35
C ALA A 180 -0.31 -61.94 26.36
N LEU A 181 0.77 -61.16 26.21
CA LEU A 181 1.92 -61.46 25.35
C LEU A 181 2.86 -62.57 25.86
N GLN A 182 2.55 -63.27 26.95
CA GLN A 182 3.36 -64.41 27.44
C GLN A 182 2.85 -65.73 26.81
N PRO A 183 3.61 -66.36 25.89
CA PRO A 183 3.13 -67.55 25.19
C PRO A 183 3.11 -68.78 26.12
N PRO A 184 1.99 -69.52 26.22
CA PRO A 184 1.96 -70.81 26.91
C PRO A 184 2.85 -71.88 26.23
N PRO A 185 3.22 -72.97 26.95
CA PRO A 185 4.00 -74.07 26.39
C PRO A 185 3.34 -74.65 25.12
N GLY A 186 4.16 -74.90 24.10
CA GLY A 186 3.73 -75.33 22.75
C GLY A 186 3.60 -74.19 21.72
N ILE A 187 3.76 -72.93 22.14
CA ILE A 187 3.84 -71.77 21.23
C ILE A 187 5.29 -71.30 21.13
N ALA A 188 5.85 -71.40 19.92
CA ALA A 188 7.23 -71.04 19.63
C ALA A 188 7.44 -69.52 19.52
N TRP A 189 6.43 -68.78 19.06
CA TRP A 189 6.49 -67.32 18.90
C TRP A 189 5.08 -66.71 18.94
N LEU A 190 4.91 -65.66 19.74
CA LEU A 190 3.71 -64.82 19.77
C LEU A 190 4.10 -63.39 19.42
N GLU A 191 3.36 -62.78 18.49
CA GLU A 191 3.64 -61.44 18.01
C GLU A 191 2.38 -60.61 17.84
N VAL A 192 2.45 -59.35 18.24
CA VAL A 192 1.44 -58.33 17.96
C VAL A 192 2.07 -57.25 17.10
N ALA A 193 1.56 -57.09 15.88
CA ALA A 193 1.96 -56.05 14.95
C ALA A 193 0.90 -54.95 14.86
N LEU A 194 1.33 -53.70 15.05
CA LEU A 194 0.53 -52.49 14.91
C LEU A 194 0.90 -51.80 13.59
N GLY A 195 0.00 -51.88 12.62
CA GLY A 195 0.11 -51.19 11.34
C GLY A 195 -0.68 -49.88 11.35
N LEU A 196 0.01 -48.76 11.11
CA LEU A 196 -0.60 -47.45 10.89
C LEU A 196 -0.51 -47.12 9.40
N HIS A 197 -1.65 -46.82 8.79
CA HIS A 197 -1.71 -46.50 7.37
C HIS A 197 -2.23 -45.06 7.20
N ALA A 198 -1.40 -44.22 6.59
CA ALA A 198 -1.84 -42.93 6.08
C ALA A 198 -2.90 -43.18 5.00
N MET A 199 -4.09 -42.62 5.18
CA MET A 199 -5.10 -42.60 4.13
C MET A 199 -4.63 -41.58 3.07
N ALA A 200 -4.61 -41.97 1.80
CA ALA A 200 -4.23 -41.07 0.72
C ALA A 200 -5.12 -39.82 0.77
N THR A 201 -4.50 -38.64 0.76
CA THR A 201 -5.12 -37.33 0.88
C THR A 201 -5.84 -36.92 -0.40
N ASP A 202 -6.77 -37.75 -0.88
CA ASP A 202 -7.83 -37.26 -1.74
C ASP A 202 -9.00 -36.86 -0.83
N ARG A 203 -8.88 -35.65 -0.27
CA ARG A 203 -9.72 -35.08 0.81
C ARG A 203 -11.22 -35.04 0.50
N ARG A 204 -11.65 -35.35 -0.72
CA ARG A 204 -13.04 -35.18 -1.15
C ARG A 204 -14.01 -36.26 -0.63
N HIS A 205 -13.56 -37.49 -0.40
CA HIS A 205 -14.48 -38.60 -0.11
C HIS A 205 -14.42 -39.16 1.32
N LEU A 206 -13.29 -39.08 2.02
CA LEU A 206 -13.15 -39.68 3.35
C LEU A 206 -13.40 -38.69 4.51
N ASP A 207 -13.10 -37.40 4.33
CA ASP A 207 -13.38 -36.38 5.35
C ASP A 207 -14.89 -36.29 5.63
N ARG A 208 -15.75 -36.41 4.62
CA ARG A 208 -17.22 -36.30 4.79
C ARG A 208 -17.83 -37.46 5.56
N GLY A 209 -17.28 -38.67 5.44
CA GLY A 209 -17.89 -39.88 6.02
C GLY A 209 -17.71 -39.99 7.53
N TRP A 210 -16.48 -39.86 8.00
CA TRP A 210 -16.14 -39.96 9.42
C TRP A 210 -16.45 -38.67 10.17
N SER A 211 -15.92 -37.53 9.72
CA SER A 211 -16.11 -36.25 10.42
C SER A 211 -17.59 -35.87 10.46
N GLY A 212 -18.35 -36.15 9.39
CA GLY A 212 -19.79 -35.93 9.33
C GLY A 212 -20.58 -36.81 10.33
N ARG A 213 -20.25 -38.10 10.45
CA ARG A 213 -20.87 -38.99 11.45
C ARG A 213 -20.51 -38.59 12.89
N THR A 214 -19.25 -38.21 13.14
CA THR A 214 -18.77 -37.73 14.45
C THR A 214 -19.40 -36.39 14.82
N MET A 215 -19.55 -35.44 13.87
CA MET A 215 -20.27 -34.19 14.08
C MET A 215 -21.77 -34.43 14.31
N ALA A 216 -22.41 -35.34 13.56
CA ALA A 216 -23.81 -35.69 13.76
C ALA A 216 -24.04 -36.34 15.13
N LEU A 217 -23.15 -37.23 15.57
CA LEU A 217 -23.19 -37.82 16.91
C LEU A 217 -22.99 -36.75 17.99
N ARG A 218 -22.01 -35.84 17.83
CA ARG A 218 -21.79 -34.70 18.74
C ARG A 218 -23.05 -33.84 18.85
N GLN A 219 -23.70 -33.52 17.73
CA GLN A 219 -24.93 -32.72 17.74
C GLN A 219 -26.10 -33.47 18.37
N ARG A 220 -26.24 -34.79 18.14
CA ARG A 220 -27.25 -35.62 18.84
C ARG A 220 -27.03 -35.67 20.36
N LEU A 221 -25.77 -35.81 20.80
CA LEU A 221 -25.43 -35.82 22.23
C LEU A 221 -25.64 -34.46 22.88
N ARG A 222 -25.26 -33.34 22.21
CA ARG A 222 -25.53 -31.97 22.67
C ARG A 222 -27.03 -31.66 22.79
N ARG A 223 -27.87 -32.21 21.91
CA ARG A 223 -29.33 -32.03 21.95
C ARG A 223 -30.04 -32.77 23.10
N ARG A 224 -29.39 -33.75 23.75
CA ARG A 224 -30.00 -34.54 24.84
C ARG A 224 -29.93 -33.89 26.23
N THR A 225 -29.32 -32.71 26.36
CA THR A 225 -29.32 -31.84 27.56
C THR A 225 -29.10 -32.58 28.90
N MET A 226 -28.08 -33.45 28.98
CA MET A 226 -27.73 -34.17 30.22
C MET A 226 -26.26 -33.91 30.62
N LEU A 227 -26.05 -33.50 31.88
CA LEU A 227 -24.75 -33.08 32.44
C LEU A 227 -23.65 -34.17 32.41
N HIS A 228 -24.00 -35.45 32.45
CA HIS A 228 -23.02 -36.55 32.46
C HIS A 228 -22.38 -36.84 31.07
N LEU A 229 -22.87 -36.22 29.99
CA LEU A 229 -22.36 -36.43 28.62
C LEU A 229 -21.25 -35.44 28.21
N ALA A 230 -20.92 -34.47 29.07
CA ALA A 230 -19.88 -33.47 28.81
C ALA A 230 -18.46 -34.05 28.55
N PRO A 231 -18.00 -35.09 29.29
CA PRO A 231 -16.70 -35.72 29.02
C PRO A 231 -16.66 -36.39 27.64
N GLU A 232 -17.78 -37.00 27.21
CA GLU A 232 -17.90 -37.65 25.90
C GLU A 232 -17.86 -36.63 24.75
N ILE A 233 -18.53 -35.49 24.90
CA ILE A 233 -18.52 -34.40 23.91
C ILE A 233 -17.10 -33.82 23.78
N ALA A 234 -16.41 -33.59 24.90
CA ALA A 234 -15.03 -33.08 24.90
C ALA A 234 -14.03 -34.10 24.30
N ALA A 235 -14.28 -35.41 24.47
CA ALA A 235 -13.50 -36.45 23.82
C ALA A 235 -13.71 -36.46 22.29
N LEU A 236 -14.95 -36.29 21.81
CA LEU A 236 -15.27 -36.19 20.37
C LEU A 236 -14.66 -34.93 19.73
N GLU A 237 -14.60 -33.81 20.47
CA GLU A 237 -14.02 -32.56 19.97
C GLU A 237 -12.51 -32.60 19.84
N ARG A 238 -11.81 -33.15 20.84
CA ARG A 238 -10.36 -33.38 20.74
C ARG A 238 -10.01 -34.28 19.54
N ARG A 239 -10.91 -35.17 19.12
CA ARG A 239 -10.71 -36.10 17.99
C ARG A 239 -10.92 -35.46 16.63
N LEU A 240 -11.90 -34.58 16.49
CA LEU A 240 -12.11 -33.80 15.26
C LEU A 240 -10.89 -32.93 14.91
N ALA A 241 -10.05 -32.60 15.90
CA ALA A 241 -8.80 -31.85 15.72
C ALA A 241 -7.58 -32.71 15.34
N THR A 242 -7.71 -34.04 15.20
CA THR A 242 -6.59 -34.97 14.90
C THR A 242 -6.61 -35.50 13.46
N ALA A 243 -5.44 -35.78 12.89
CA ALA A 243 -5.30 -36.30 11.52
C ALA A 243 -5.80 -37.76 11.37
N CYS A 244 -6.49 -38.08 10.27
CA CYS A 244 -7.05 -39.41 10.01
C CYS A 244 -5.99 -40.46 9.63
N TYR A 245 -6.08 -41.65 10.23
CA TYR A 245 -5.33 -42.83 9.82
C TYR A 245 -6.13 -44.11 10.05
N ALA A 246 -5.82 -45.16 9.28
CA ALA A 246 -6.31 -46.52 9.55
C ALA A 246 -5.33 -47.25 10.47
N THR A 247 -5.85 -47.90 11.51
CA THR A 247 -5.05 -48.77 12.38
C THR A 247 -5.48 -50.21 12.18
N THR A 248 -4.51 -51.09 11.97
CA THR A 248 -4.73 -52.54 11.97
C THR A 248 -3.86 -53.20 13.01
N ILE A 249 -4.46 -54.05 13.84
CA ILE A 249 -3.74 -54.88 14.79
C ILE A 249 -3.73 -56.30 14.21
N THR A 250 -2.55 -56.90 14.08
CA THR A 250 -2.41 -58.28 13.62
C THR A 250 -1.68 -59.09 14.67
N VAL A 251 -2.33 -60.11 15.19
CA VAL A 251 -1.76 -61.09 16.11
C VAL A 251 -1.29 -62.29 15.30
N THR A 252 -0.03 -62.68 15.47
CA THR A 252 0.57 -63.84 14.81
C THR A 252 1.05 -64.83 15.87
N VAL A 253 0.58 -66.07 15.75
CA VAL A 253 0.93 -67.18 16.65
C VAL A 253 1.61 -68.28 15.84
N VAL A 254 2.82 -68.66 16.22
CA VAL A 254 3.55 -69.80 15.65
C VAL A 254 3.60 -70.91 16.69
N ALA A 255 3.03 -72.07 16.35
CA ALA A 255 2.86 -73.17 17.29
C ALA A 255 3.44 -74.49 16.76
N ASP A 256 3.91 -75.32 17.69
CA ASP A 256 4.40 -76.66 17.42
C ASP A 256 3.25 -77.60 16.98
N PRO A 257 3.55 -78.71 16.28
CA PRO A 257 2.52 -79.67 15.86
C PRO A 257 1.72 -80.20 17.06
N GLY A 258 0.38 -80.17 16.98
CA GLY A 258 -0.51 -80.65 18.04
C GLY A 258 -0.93 -79.62 19.10
N ALA A 259 -0.38 -78.41 19.09
CA ALA A 259 -0.69 -77.35 20.06
C ALA A 259 -1.98 -76.53 19.74
N ASP A 260 -2.97 -77.14 19.09
CA ASP A 260 -4.17 -76.47 18.58
C ASP A 260 -5.01 -75.81 19.67
N GLN A 261 -5.09 -76.45 20.84
CA GLN A 261 -5.81 -75.92 21.99
C GLN A 261 -5.08 -74.71 22.59
N SER A 262 -3.75 -74.74 22.68
CA SER A 262 -2.93 -73.61 23.14
C SER A 262 -3.05 -72.40 22.21
N VAL A 263 -3.13 -72.62 20.88
CA VAL A 263 -3.35 -71.55 19.89
C VAL A 263 -4.71 -70.88 20.10
N ARG A 264 -5.78 -71.65 20.31
CA ARG A 264 -7.12 -71.09 20.57
C ARG A 264 -7.14 -70.30 21.87
N ALA A 265 -6.65 -70.87 22.96
CA ALA A 265 -6.59 -70.21 24.26
C ALA A 265 -5.82 -68.88 24.21
N THR A 266 -4.71 -68.84 23.47
CA THR A 266 -3.90 -67.61 23.30
C THR A 266 -4.64 -66.54 22.50
N LEU A 267 -5.35 -66.92 21.43
CA LEU A 267 -6.14 -65.97 20.65
C LEU A 267 -7.35 -65.45 21.43
N ASP A 268 -7.99 -66.29 22.23
CA ASP A 268 -9.14 -65.90 23.06
C ASP A 268 -8.69 -65.00 24.23
N ALA A 269 -7.52 -65.25 24.81
CA ALA A 269 -6.89 -64.34 25.78
C ALA A 269 -6.57 -62.97 25.15
N MET A 270 -6.15 -62.93 23.87
CA MET A 270 -5.91 -61.66 23.16
C MET A 270 -7.23 -60.93 22.86
N ASP A 271 -8.29 -61.67 22.49
CA ASP A 271 -9.62 -61.10 22.29
C ASP A 271 -10.13 -60.45 23.59
N ALA A 272 -9.99 -61.14 24.72
CA ALA A 272 -10.37 -60.62 26.03
C ALA A 272 -9.55 -59.38 26.44
N ALA A 273 -8.22 -59.42 26.24
CA ALA A 273 -7.34 -58.29 26.55
C ALA A 273 -7.65 -57.06 25.69
N LEU A 274 -7.90 -57.23 24.39
CA LEU A 274 -8.27 -56.14 23.48
C LEU A 274 -9.69 -55.60 23.76
N ALA A 275 -10.63 -56.47 24.17
CA ALA A 275 -11.96 -56.05 24.59
C ALA A 275 -11.93 -55.25 25.91
N ALA A 276 -11.13 -55.68 26.88
CA ALA A 276 -10.92 -54.95 28.14
C ALA A 276 -10.29 -53.57 27.88
N LEU A 277 -9.32 -53.48 26.97
CA LEU A 277 -8.72 -52.22 26.54
C LEU A 277 -9.76 -51.27 25.92
N ALA A 278 -10.67 -51.79 25.09
CA ALA A 278 -11.75 -51.00 24.49
C ALA A 278 -12.78 -50.52 25.53
N HIS A 279 -13.02 -51.29 26.61
CA HIS A 279 -13.94 -50.90 27.67
C HIS A 279 -13.34 -49.83 28.60
N ALA A 280 -12.05 -49.95 28.93
CA ALA A 280 -11.35 -49.06 29.86
C ALA A 280 -11.16 -47.63 29.32
N THR A 281 -11.21 -47.43 28.00
CA THR A 281 -11.12 -46.09 27.38
C THR A 281 -12.43 -45.30 27.41
N ALA A 282 -13.53 -45.91 27.88
CA ALA A 282 -14.89 -45.37 27.91
C ALA A 282 -15.42 -44.86 26.56
N ASP A 283 -14.72 -45.12 25.46
CA ASP A 283 -15.08 -44.64 24.13
C ASP A 283 -15.74 -45.73 23.30
N ARG A 284 -17.04 -45.56 23.05
CA ARG A 284 -17.87 -46.53 22.31
C ARG A 284 -17.45 -46.68 20.84
N THR A 285 -16.73 -45.71 20.28
CA THR A 285 -16.32 -45.71 18.86
C THR A 285 -15.04 -46.53 18.59
N GLN A 286 -14.33 -46.96 19.64
CA GLN A 286 -13.07 -47.72 19.56
C GLN A 286 -13.21 -49.23 19.79
N ARG A 287 -14.42 -49.78 19.67
CA ARG A 287 -14.62 -51.23 19.74
C ARG A 287 -13.87 -51.93 18.61
N LEU A 288 -12.88 -52.74 18.97
CA LEU A 288 -12.16 -53.59 18.02
C LEU A 288 -12.96 -54.86 17.74
N ARG A 289 -13.10 -55.20 16.46
CA ARG A 289 -13.69 -56.46 16.00
C ARG A 289 -12.66 -57.27 15.23
N ALA A 290 -12.63 -58.57 15.49
CA ALA A 290 -11.85 -59.50 14.67
C ALA A 290 -12.43 -59.56 13.25
N VAL A 291 -11.60 -59.28 12.25
CA VAL A 291 -11.98 -59.24 10.83
C VAL A 291 -11.77 -60.59 10.14
N GLY A 292 -10.89 -61.43 10.71
CA GLY A 292 -10.72 -62.80 10.25
C GLY A 292 -9.49 -63.49 10.85
N THR A 293 -9.52 -64.82 10.86
CA THR A 293 -8.40 -65.68 11.28
C THR A 293 -7.94 -66.52 10.09
N ARG A 294 -6.64 -66.64 9.86
CA ARG A 294 -6.04 -67.52 8.84
C ARG A 294 -5.01 -68.41 9.49
N ARG A 295 -5.05 -69.70 9.17
CA ARG A 295 -4.07 -70.69 9.63
C ARG A 295 -3.37 -71.32 8.45
N THR A 296 -2.06 -71.52 8.55
CA THR A 296 -1.25 -72.12 7.49
C THR A 296 -0.09 -72.91 8.10
N THR A 297 0.14 -74.12 7.59
CA THR A 297 1.29 -74.95 8.00
C THR A 297 2.51 -74.62 7.16
N VAL A 298 3.68 -74.50 7.79
CA VAL A 298 4.93 -74.15 7.09
C VAL A 298 5.43 -75.35 6.27
N ARG A 299 5.43 -75.19 4.93
CA ARG A 299 6.01 -76.14 3.94
C ARG A 299 7.24 -75.51 3.27
N ARG A 300 8.18 -76.34 2.77
CA ARG A 300 9.48 -75.89 2.20
C ARG A 300 9.35 -74.76 1.16
N ASP A 301 8.33 -74.80 0.29
CA ASP A 301 8.19 -73.84 -0.83
C ASP A 301 7.39 -72.57 -0.53
N ARG A 302 6.77 -72.43 0.66
CA ARG A 302 5.82 -71.32 0.95
C ARG A 302 6.29 -70.31 2.01
N ARG A 303 7.54 -70.40 2.50
CA ARG A 303 8.09 -69.48 3.53
C ARG A 303 7.91 -67.99 3.16
N ALA A 304 8.19 -67.61 1.91
CA ALA A 304 8.06 -66.21 1.45
C ALA A 304 6.60 -65.69 1.38
N ALA A 305 5.62 -66.57 1.18
CA ALA A 305 4.21 -66.20 1.13
C ALA A 305 3.63 -65.99 2.54
N ILE A 306 4.15 -66.71 3.54
CA ILE A 306 3.73 -66.66 4.95
C ILE A 306 4.25 -65.38 5.63
N LEU A 307 5.39 -64.84 5.21
CA LEU A 307 5.99 -63.60 5.75
C LEU A 307 5.23 -62.30 5.39
N ARG A 308 4.13 -62.37 4.61
CA ARG A 308 3.29 -61.20 4.32
C ARG A 308 2.39 -60.87 5.51
N ARG A 309 2.97 -60.25 6.54
CA ARG A 309 2.29 -59.73 7.76
C ARG A 309 1.14 -58.74 7.50
N ALA A 310 0.91 -58.31 6.26
CA ALA A 310 -0.18 -57.42 5.89
C ALA A 310 -0.97 -58.02 4.73
N ARG A 311 -2.30 -58.10 4.87
CA ARG A 311 -3.17 -58.18 3.69
C ARG A 311 -2.80 -57.02 2.75
N ARG A 312 -2.81 -57.25 1.43
CA ARG A 312 -3.13 -56.16 0.50
C ARG A 312 -4.46 -55.58 0.99
N CYS A 313 -4.53 -54.28 1.28
CA CYS A 313 -5.83 -53.62 1.30
C CYS A 313 -6.44 -53.87 -0.08
N ALA A 314 -7.38 -54.80 -0.18
CA ALA A 314 -8.41 -54.69 -1.16
C ALA A 314 -9.13 -53.40 -0.78
N TRP A 315 -9.03 -52.40 -1.65
CA TRP A 315 -9.92 -51.25 -1.59
C TRP A 315 -11.34 -51.84 -1.59
N PRO A 316 -12.29 -51.31 -0.80
CA PRO A 316 -13.68 -51.70 -1.04
C PRO A 316 -13.96 -51.47 -2.53
N PRO A 317 -14.66 -52.39 -3.23
CA PRO A 317 -15.10 -52.10 -4.57
C PRO A 317 -15.88 -50.78 -4.51
N VAL A 318 -15.59 -49.88 -5.45
CA VAL A 318 -16.29 -48.61 -5.59
C VAL A 318 -17.75 -48.93 -5.91
N ALA A 319 -18.58 -48.97 -4.87
CA ALA A 319 -20.02 -49.16 -4.92
C ALA A 319 -20.61 -48.26 -3.83
N CYS A 320 -21.50 -47.31 -4.05
CA CYS A 320 -22.13 -46.81 -5.26
C CYS A 320 -22.29 -45.30 -5.04
N LEU A 321 -22.12 -44.52 -6.10
CA LEU A 321 -22.85 -43.27 -6.22
C LEU A 321 -24.34 -43.61 -6.10
N LEU A 322 -24.99 -43.18 -5.03
CA LEU A 322 -26.43 -42.90 -5.10
C LEU A 322 -26.59 -41.52 -5.74
N VAL A 323 -26.30 -41.46 -7.04
CA VAL A 323 -26.99 -40.54 -7.94
C VAL A 323 -28.19 -41.33 -8.45
N PRO A 324 -29.43 -40.84 -8.31
CA PRO A 324 -30.55 -41.47 -9.00
C PRO A 324 -30.25 -41.45 -10.49
N ARG A 325 -30.13 -42.64 -11.09
CA ARG A 325 -30.10 -42.80 -12.54
C ARG A 325 -31.47 -42.40 -13.07
N HIS A 326 -31.59 -41.19 -13.61
CA HIS A 326 -32.41 -40.99 -14.79
C HIS A 326 -31.46 -40.80 -15.98
N ALA A 327 -31.75 -41.53 -17.05
CA ALA A 327 -30.92 -41.73 -18.22
C ALA A 327 -30.66 -40.41 -18.99
N PRO A 328 -29.51 -40.28 -19.66
CA PRO A 328 -29.19 -39.13 -20.50
C PRO A 328 -29.84 -39.33 -21.87
N ASP A 329 -30.79 -38.48 -22.24
CA ASP A 329 -31.10 -38.22 -23.66
C ASP A 329 -31.86 -36.90 -23.90
N ALA A 330 -31.95 -36.00 -22.92
CA ALA A 330 -32.51 -34.67 -23.13
C ALA A 330 -31.52 -33.60 -22.62
N SER A 331 -31.19 -32.65 -23.48
CA SER A 331 -30.52 -31.40 -23.10
C SER A 331 -31.26 -30.76 -21.93
N MET A 332 -30.66 -30.77 -20.74
CA MET A 332 -31.23 -30.14 -19.55
C MET A 332 -31.12 -28.62 -19.67
N LEU A 333 -32.26 -27.95 -19.84
CA LEU A 333 -32.39 -26.52 -19.63
C LEU A 333 -32.56 -26.28 -18.13
N LEU A 334 -31.54 -25.73 -17.50
CA LEU A 334 -31.57 -25.35 -16.09
C LEU A 334 -32.06 -23.90 -15.97
N SER A 335 -32.96 -23.65 -15.02
CA SER A 335 -33.33 -22.30 -14.63
C SER A 335 -32.16 -21.59 -13.93
N VAL A 336 -32.16 -20.26 -13.92
CA VAL A 336 -31.12 -19.47 -13.25
C VAL A 336 -31.00 -19.82 -11.76
N ALA A 337 -32.11 -20.18 -11.10
CA ALA A 337 -32.12 -20.61 -9.71
C ALA A 337 -31.47 -21.99 -9.50
N GLU A 338 -31.65 -22.92 -10.44
CA GLU A 338 -31.02 -24.24 -10.41
C GLU A 338 -29.52 -24.17 -10.76
N LEU A 339 -29.14 -23.23 -11.63
CA LEU A 339 -27.74 -22.95 -11.95
C LEU A 339 -27.02 -22.28 -10.76
N ALA A 340 -27.71 -21.37 -10.04
CA ALA A 340 -27.19 -20.73 -8.83
C ALA A 340 -27.03 -21.69 -7.64
N THR A 341 -27.78 -22.80 -7.59
CA THR A 341 -27.60 -23.83 -6.56
C THR A 341 -26.45 -24.79 -6.86
N LEU A 342 -26.03 -24.90 -8.12
CA LEU A 342 -24.81 -25.63 -8.51
C LEU A 342 -23.53 -24.81 -8.23
N PHE A 343 -23.65 -23.49 -8.08
CA PHE A 343 -22.57 -22.57 -7.73
C PHE A 343 -23.04 -21.55 -6.69
N GLU A 344 -22.95 -21.91 -5.41
CA GLU A 344 -23.23 -20.97 -4.31
C GLU A 344 -21.96 -20.15 -3.99
N PRO A 345 -21.92 -18.83 -4.26
CA PRO A 345 -20.86 -17.97 -3.74
C PRO A 345 -20.98 -17.89 -2.20
N PRO A 346 -19.87 -17.64 -1.47
CA PRO A 346 -19.87 -17.62 -0.01
C PRO A 346 -20.92 -16.65 0.53
N LEU A 347 -22.00 -17.19 1.12
CA LEU A 347 -23.09 -16.40 1.66
C LEU A 347 -22.62 -15.56 2.87
N ASN A 348 -23.25 -14.40 3.00
CA ASN A 348 -22.79 -13.20 3.72
C ASN A 348 -22.37 -13.34 5.20
N HIS A 349 -22.36 -14.49 5.88
CA HIS A 349 -22.22 -14.52 7.35
C HIS A 349 -21.31 -15.57 8.01
N ALA A 350 -20.46 -16.35 7.32
CA ALA A 350 -19.88 -17.53 7.99
C ALA A 350 -18.35 -17.80 7.96
N ASP A 351 -17.49 -17.06 7.24
CA ASP A 351 -16.06 -17.42 7.14
C ASP A 351 -15.11 -16.25 7.49
N PRO A 352 -14.32 -16.34 8.60
CA PRO A 352 -13.34 -15.32 8.97
C PRO A 352 -12.08 -15.33 8.10
N PHE A 353 -11.89 -16.32 7.23
CA PHE A 353 -10.73 -16.41 6.33
C PHE A 353 -11.00 -15.86 4.93
N VAL A 354 -12.21 -15.34 4.66
CA VAL A 354 -12.57 -14.73 3.38
C VAL A 354 -12.50 -13.21 3.50
N GLU A 355 -11.53 -12.61 2.82
CA GLU A 355 -11.47 -11.15 2.66
C GLU A 355 -12.67 -10.69 1.83
N ARG A 356 -13.47 -9.77 2.40
CA ARG A 356 -14.68 -9.27 1.75
C ARG A 356 -14.42 -7.88 1.21
N GLN A 357 -14.87 -7.63 0.00
CA GLN A 357 -15.01 -6.26 -0.48
C GLN A 357 -16.10 -5.58 0.34
N THR A 358 -15.71 -4.52 1.05
CA THR A 358 -16.59 -3.72 1.92
C THR A 358 -17.48 -2.76 1.14
N ASN A 359 -17.25 -2.66 -0.17
CA ASN A 359 -17.91 -1.76 -1.07
C ASN A 359 -18.08 -2.36 -2.47
N ARG A 360 -19.06 -1.84 -3.21
CA ARG A 360 -19.41 -2.32 -4.55
C ARG A 360 -18.28 -2.10 -5.57
N TRP A 361 -17.80 -3.18 -6.17
CA TRP A 361 -16.88 -3.08 -7.30
C TRP A 361 -17.63 -2.94 -8.63
N LEU A 362 -17.37 -1.84 -9.36
CA LEU A 362 -17.94 -1.57 -10.66
C LEU A 362 -17.03 -2.12 -11.78
N PRO A 363 -17.60 -2.78 -12.80
CA PRO A 363 -16.84 -3.23 -13.95
C PRO A 363 -16.28 -2.04 -14.73
N VAL A 364 -15.16 -2.26 -15.43
CA VAL A 364 -14.54 -1.22 -16.24
C VAL A 364 -14.93 -1.41 -17.71
N PRO A 365 -15.52 -0.40 -18.36
CA PRO A 365 -15.87 -0.49 -19.78
C PRO A 365 -14.63 -0.67 -20.67
N ASP A 366 -14.73 -1.47 -21.73
CA ASP A 366 -13.59 -1.77 -22.62
C ASP A 366 -12.95 -0.52 -23.24
N ARG A 367 -13.75 0.53 -23.51
CA ARG A 367 -13.26 1.84 -23.96
C ARG A 367 -12.26 2.47 -22.99
N ALA A 368 -12.43 2.27 -21.69
CA ALA A 368 -11.51 2.77 -20.68
C ALA A 368 -10.15 2.06 -20.74
N LEU A 369 -10.11 0.85 -21.31
CA LEU A 369 -8.96 -0.05 -21.28
C LEU A 369 -8.13 0.03 -22.56
N GLN A 370 -8.59 0.78 -23.57
CA GLN A 370 -7.82 0.97 -24.81
C GLN A 370 -6.51 1.71 -24.51
N PRO A 371 -5.37 1.24 -25.02
CA PRO A 371 -4.08 1.88 -24.81
C PRO A 371 -4.03 3.22 -25.55
N ASN A 372 -3.60 4.28 -24.85
CA ASN A 372 -3.39 5.59 -25.45
C ASN A 372 -2.11 6.21 -24.86
N PRO A 373 -1.11 6.58 -25.68
CA PRO A 373 0.16 7.13 -25.20
C PRO A 373 0.03 8.52 -24.56
N ARG A 374 -1.07 9.25 -24.83
CA ARG A 374 -1.37 10.57 -24.25
C ARG A 374 -2.20 10.49 -22.97
N ARG A 375 -2.42 9.28 -22.46
CA ARG A 375 -3.17 9.03 -21.22
C ARG A 375 -2.35 9.42 -19.99
N ILE A 376 -3.00 10.14 -19.08
CA ILE A 376 -2.52 10.28 -17.70
C ILE A 376 -3.19 9.17 -16.89
N ALA A 377 -2.40 8.20 -16.47
CA ALA A 377 -2.86 7.13 -15.62
C ALA A 377 -3.21 7.70 -14.23
N ILE A 378 -4.43 7.42 -13.79
CA ILE A 378 -4.96 7.79 -12.46
C ILE A 378 -5.00 6.54 -11.55
N GLY A 379 -5.19 5.36 -12.15
CA GLY A 379 -5.23 4.08 -11.45
C GLY A 379 -5.09 2.90 -12.40
N PHE A 380 -5.21 1.70 -11.85
CA PHE A 380 -5.28 0.45 -12.59
C PHE A 380 -6.69 -0.11 -12.55
N ALA A 381 -7.29 -0.33 -13.71
CA ALA A 381 -8.50 -1.10 -13.84
C ALA A 381 -8.19 -2.58 -14.01
N GLU A 382 -9.03 -3.43 -13.45
CA GLU A 382 -8.95 -4.88 -13.63
C GLU A 382 -9.89 -5.30 -14.76
N GLN A 383 -9.33 -5.89 -15.81
CA GLN A 383 -10.11 -6.52 -16.87
C GLN A 383 -10.79 -7.78 -16.35
N LEU A 384 -11.83 -8.26 -17.05
CA LEU A 384 -12.47 -9.56 -16.75
C LEU A 384 -11.48 -10.74 -16.72
N SER A 385 -10.34 -10.62 -17.41
CA SER A 385 -9.26 -11.61 -17.41
C SER A 385 -8.36 -11.58 -16.16
N GLY A 386 -8.56 -10.63 -15.25
CA GLY A 386 -7.70 -10.38 -14.08
C GLY A 386 -6.46 -9.53 -14.39
N ARG A 387 -6.25 -9.10 -15.63
CA ARG A 387 -5.13 -8.23 -16.02
C ARG A 387 -5.40 -6.79 -15.56
N LEU A 388 -4.40 -6.18 -14.91
CA LEU A 388 -4.43 -4.76 -14.55
C LEU A 388 -3.94 -3.89 -15.72
N LEU A 389 -4.73 -2.89 -16.10
CA LEU A 389 -4.40 -1.91 -17.14
C LEU A 389 -4.52 -0.48 -16.61
N PRO A 390 -3.61 0.42 -17.00
CA PRO A 390 -3.67 1.81 -16.59
C PRO A 390 -4.90 2.49 -17.18
N VAL A 391 -5.65 3.18 -16.34
CA VAL A 391 -6.85 3.93 -16.73
C VAL A 391 -6.76 5.38 -16.27
N GLY A 392 -7.40 6.24 -17.04
CA GLY A 392 -7.44 7.67 -16.80
C GLY A 392 -7.72 8.45 -18.09
N PRO A 393 -7.94 9.76 -17.97
CA PRO A 393 -8.18 10.64 -19.10
C PRO A 393 -6.92 10.90 -19.91
N THR A 394 -7.09 11.38 -21.15
CA THR A 394 -5.98 11.99 -21.87
C THR A 394 -5.66 13.37 -21.30
N LEU A 395 -4.44 13.86 -21.52
CA LEU A 395 -4.07 15.22 -21.11
C LEU A 395 -5.03 16.29 -21.67
N ARG A 396 -5.54 16.08 -22.89
CA ARG A 396 -6.55 16.95 -23.51
C ARG A 396 -7.92 16.84 -22.82
N ASP A 397 -8.35 15.64 -22.47
CA ASP A 397 -9.62 15.43 -21.75
C ASP A 397 -9.62 16.08 -20.36
N LEU A 398 -8.44 16.24 -19.74
CA LEU A 398 -8.26 16.96 -18.48
C LEU A 398 -8.52 18.47 -18.60
N ARG A 399 -8.61 19.07 -19.81
CA ARG A 399 -9.13 20.44 -20.01
C ARG A 399 -10.57 20.59 -19.51
N GLN A 400 -11.33 19.50 -19.45
CA GLN A 400 -12.69 19.48 -18.86
C GLN A 400 -12.69 19.24 -17.35
N ILE A 401 -11.58 19.56 -16.70
CA ILE A 401 -11.36 19.52 -15.25
C ILE A 401 -11.30 18.08 -14.71
N LEU A 402 -10.30 17.83 -13.87
CA LEU A 402 -10.24 16.68 -12.98
C LEU A 402 -10.47 17.15 -11.54
N HIS A 403 -11.63 16.79 -11.02
CA HIS A 403 -12.06 17.08 -9.66
C HIS A 403 -11.72 15.90 -8.74
N ILE A 404 -10.89 16.11 -7.73
CA ILE A 404 -10.45 15.07 -6.80
C ILE A 404 -11.01 15.38 -5.40
N THR A 405 -11.81 14.47 -4.87
CA THR A 405 -12.31 14.55 -3.48
C THR A 405 -11.70 13.42 -2.69
N ALA A 406 -10.99 13.76 -1.61
CA ALA A 406 -10.22 12.79 -0.85
C ALA A 406 -10.14 13.14 0.63
N GLY A 407 -10.74 12.29 1.48
CA GLY A 407 -10.61 12.42 2.93
C GLY A 407 -9.16 12.33 3.42
N MET A 408 -8.94 12.69 4.69
CA MET A 408 -7.61 12.62 5.31
C MET A 408 -7.05 11.19 5.22
N GLY A 409 -5.80 11.06 4.77
CA GLY A 409 -5.13 9.76 4.62
C GLY A 409 -5.57 8.94 3.40
N ALA A 410 -6.49 9.43 2.57
CA ALA A 410 -7.07 8.63 1.48
C ALA A 410 -6.13 8.38 0.27
N GLY A 411 -4.91 8.91 0.32
CA GLY A 411 -3.91 8.76 -0.75
C GLY A 411 -3.90 9.90 -1.78
N LYS A 412 -4.47 11.08 -1.46
CA LYS A 412 -4.47 12.27 -2.33
C LYS A 412 -3.07 12.67 -2.81
N THR A 413 -2.13 12.84 -1.88
CA THR A 413 -0.74 13.21 -2.19
C THR A 413 -0.08 12.20 -3.13
N ARG A 414 -0.35 10.89 -2.93
CA ARG A 414 0.15 9.83 -3.82
C ARG A 414 -0.41 9.97 -5.24
N LEU A 415 -1.71 10.26 -5.37
CA LEU A 415 -2.34 10.46 -6.67
C LEU A 415 -1.76 11.70 -7.38
N LEU A 416 -1.69 12.83 -6.69
CA LEU A 416 -1.14 14.07 -7.25
C LEU A 416 0.33 13.93 -7.65
N ALA A 417 1.15 13.23 -6.84
CA ALA A 417 2.55 12.97 -7.18
C ALA A 417 2.70 12.11 -8.45
N ASN A 418 1.84 11.10 -8.63
CA ASN A 418 1.81 10.30 -9.86
C ASN A 418 1.40 11.13 -11.09
N ILE A 419 0.43 12.04 -10.93
CA ILE A 419 0.03 12.96 -11.99
C ILE A 419 1.20 13.89 -12.33
N CYS A 420 1.84 14.51 -11.34
CA CYS A 420 2.98 15.39 -11.54
C CYS A 420 4.13 14.68 -12.29
N GLN A 421 4.46 13.44 -11.91
CA GLN A 421 5.50 12.65 -12.59
C GLN A 421 5.18 12.45 -14.08
N GLN A 422 3.91 12.15 -14.41
CA GLN A 422 3.46 11.97 -15.79
C GLN A 422 3.37 13.29 -16.56
N CYS A 423 3.17 14.41 -15.87
CA CYS A 423 3.13 15.75 -16.46
C CYS A 423 4.53 16.35 -16.70
N LEU A 424 5.60 15.77 -16.15
CA LEU A 424 6.97 16.28 -16.33
C LEU A 424 7.31 16.62 -17.79
N PRO A 425 7.05 15.77 -18.81
CA PRO A 425 7.41 16.08 -20.20
C PRO A 425 6.75 17.33 -20.79
N TYR A 426 5.62 17.77 -20.22
CA TYR A 426 4.85 18.92 -20.70
C TYR A 426 5.14 20.21 -19.92
N GLY A 427 5.70 20.09 -18.71
CA GLY A 427 5.67 21.17 -17.72
C GLY A 427 4.30 21.24 -17.03
N PHE A 428 4.24 21.92 -15.89
CA PHE A 428 3.01 22.13 -15.12
C PHE A 428 3.24 23.15 -14.01
N THR A 429 2.15 23.75 -13.52
CA THR A 429 2.15 24.52 -12.26
C THR A 429 1.45 23.72 -11.18
N LEU A 430 2.10 23.54 -10.03
CA LEU A 430 1.55 22.93 -8.83
C LEU A 430 1.46 23.98 -7.72
N ILE A 431 0.26 24.22 -7.19
CA ILE A 431 0.02 25.02 -5.98
C ILE A 431 -0.35 24.04 -4.85
N ASP A 432 0.44 24.01 -3.78
CA ASP A 432 0.25 23.11 -2.63
C ASP A 432 -0.19 23.92 -1.40
N GLY A 433 -1.49 23.94 -1.12
CA GLY A 433 -2.07 24.70 0.00
C GLY A 433 -1.82 24.13 1.40
N LYS A 434 -1.14 22.98 1.51
CA LYS A 434 -0.88 22.29 2.79
C LYS A 434 0.60 22.19 3.12
N GLY A 435 1.43 22.05 2.10
CA GLY A 435 2.86 21.81 2.24
C GLY A 435 3.68 23.07 2.50
N ASP A 436 4.59 22.99 3.46
CA ASP A 436 5.84 23.73 3.41
C ASP A 436 6.79 23.06 2.40
N ASP A 437 7.99 23.61 2.18
CA ASP A 437 9.01 22.99 1.35
C ASP A 437 9.75 21.82 2.06
N ARG A 438 9.32 21.43 3.27
CA ARG A 438 9.99 20.46 4.15
C ARG A 438 9.52 19.03 3.92
N ALA A 439 10.24 18.09 4.53
CA ALA A 439 10.03 16.65 4.35
C ALA A 439 8.59 16.23 4.72
N GLY A 440 7.82 15.79 3.72
CA GLY A 440 6.45 15.31 3.89
C GLY A 440 5.41 16.03 3.03
N SER A 441 5.75 17.19 2.43
CA SER A 441 4.85 17.90 1.52
C SER A 441 4.77 17.31 0.11
N LEU A 442 3.73 17.69 -0.63
CA LEU A 442 3.60 17.30 -2.04
C LEU A 442 4.70 17.95 -2.88
N VAL A 443 5.02 19.22 -2.64
CA VAL A 443 6.14 19.92 -3.29
C VAL A 443 7.46 19.19 -3.07
N ALA A 444 7.81 18.83 -1.83
CA ALA A 444 9.04 18.11 -1.53
C ALA A 444 9.07 16.73 -2.20
N THR A 445 7.93 16.04 -2.27
CA THR A 445 7.79 14.76 -2.98
C THR A 445 8.06 14.94 -4.48
N VAL A 446 7.42 15.93 -5.11
CA VAL A 446 7.57 16.21 -6.55
C VAL A 446 9.00 16.63 -6.89
N ARG A 447 9.65 17.43 -6.04
CA ARG A 447 11.07 17.81 -6.21
C ARG A 447 12.01 16.61 -6.35
N ARG A 448 11.75 15.51 -5.63
CA ARG A 448 12.51 14.25 -5.75
C ARG A 448 12.24 13.47 -7.03
N LEU A 449 11.09 13.71 -7.67
CA LEU A 449 10.70 13.05 -8.92
C LEU A 449 11.25 13.75 -10.15
N ILE A 450 11.67 15.02 -10.02
CA ILE A 450 12.23 15.82 -11.11
C ILE A 450 13.63 15.27 -11.46
N PRO A 451 13.84 14.74 -12.67
CA PRO A 451 15.15 14.25 -13.08
C PRO A 451 16.10 15.43 -13.32
N ARG A 452 17.41 15.18 -13.20
CA ARG A 452 18.46 16.20 -13.36
C ARG A 452 18.32 17.04 -14.64
N ARG A 453 17.93 16.45 -15.77
CA ARG A 453 17.76 17.18 -17.04
C ARG A 453 16.73 18.31 -16.96
N ASP A 454 15.76 18.19 -16.05
CA ASP A 454 14.63 19.11 -15.90
C ASP A 454 14.85 20.17 -14.79
N GLU A 455 15.94 20.09 -14.01
CA GLU A 455 16.29 21.11 -13.01
C GLU A 455 16.46 22.50 -13.63
N ALA A 456 16.88 22.58 -14.91
CA ALA A 456 17.06 23.83 -15.64
C ALA A 456 15.74 24.53 -16.02
N ARG A 457 14.59 23.90 -15.83
CA ARG A 457 13.27 24.51 -16.06
C ARG A 457 12.37 24.41 -14.84
N LEU A 458 12.94 24.11 -13.68
CA LEU A 458 12.26 24.09 -12.39
C LEU A 458 12.26 25.50 -11.80
N VAL A 459 11.08 25.92 -11.39
CA VAL A 459 10.81 27.16 -10.67
C VAL A 459 10.09 26.81 -9.37
N ILE A 460 10.55 27.42 -8.28
CA ILE A 460 9.99 27.33 -6.95
C ILE A 460 9.63 28.74 -6.52
N ILE A 461 8.35 28.99 -6.30
CA ILE A 461 7.82 30.25 -5.77
C ILE A 461 7.40 29.99 -4.34
N ASP A 462 8.34 30.16 -3.42
CA ASP A 462 8.08 30.02 -1.98
C ASP A 462 7.85 31.40 -1.36
N PRO A 463 6.61 31.73 -0.93
CA PRO A 463 6.34 33.00 -0.26
C PRO A 463 7.12 33.17 1.06
N LEU A 464 7.55 32.08 1.71
CA LEU A 464 8.31 32.14 2.95
C LEU A 464 9.81 32.43 2.72
N ASP A 465 10.31 32.36 1.49
CA ASP A 465 11.69 32.69 1.14
C ASP A 465 11.90 34.22 1.08
N THR A 466 11.90 34.86 2.25
CA THR A 466 12.05 36.33 2.37
C THR A 466 13.46 36.83 2.06
N ASP A 467 14.47 35.95 2.01
CA ASP A 467 15.84 36.30 1.62
C ASP A 467 15.97 36.41 0.09
N TRP A 468 15.20 35.58 -0.63
CA TRP A 468 15.14 35.56 -2.08
C TRP A 468 13.68 35.64 -2.59
N PRO A 469 12.98 36.76 -2.34
CA PRO A 469 11.60 36.92 -2.75
C PRO A 469 11.45 36.83 -4.28
N VAL A 470 10.36 36.21 -4.71
CA VAL A 470 9.94 36.20 -6.11
C VAL A 470 9.04 37.40 -6.35
N PRO A 471 9.47 38.39 -7.16
CA PRO A 471 8.65 39.55 -7.46
C PRO A 471 7.44 39.15 -8.31
N LEU A 472 6.26 39.55 -7.87
CA LEU A 472 4.98 39.40 -8.57
C LEU A 472 4.33 40.77 -8.68
N ASN A 473 3.79 41.08 -9.87
CA ASN A 473 3.09 42.33 -10.07
C ASN A 473 1.75 42.10 -10.80
N PRO A 474 0.61 42.22 -10.09
CA PRO A 474 -0.71 42.02 -10.70
C PRO A 474 -1.10 43.10 -11.71
N LEU A 475 -0.41 44.24 -11.70
CA LEU A 475 -0.62 45.35 -12.62
C LEU A 475 0.28 45.29 -13.85
N LEU A 476 1.20 44.31 -13.91
CA LEU A 476 2.01 44.08 -15.09
C LEU A 476 1.33 43.07 -16.01
N GLY A 477 1.22 43.40 -17.29
CA GLY A 477 0.63 42.53 -18.29
C GLY A 477 1.28 42.69 -19.65
N HIS A 478 1.15 41.67 -20.49
CA HIS A 478 1.49 41.75 -21.90
C HIS A 478 0.49 42.66 -22.62
N ASP A 479 0.98 43.53 -23.50
CA ASP A 479 0.18 44.40 -24.36
C ASP A 479 -0.78 45.33 -23.59
N ARG A 480 -0.21 46.11 -22.65
CA ARG A 480 -0.96 47.07 -21.81
C ARG A 480 -1.70 48.14 -22.60
N ASP A 481 -1.29 48.39 -23.83
CA ASP A 481 -1.91 49.38 -24.70
C ASP A 481 -3.23 48.86 -25.31
N HIS A 482 -3.47 47.55 -25.27
CA HIS A 482 -4.70 46.96 -25.74
C HIS A 482 -5.85 47.14 -24.73
N PRO A 483 -7.02 47.71 -25.12
CA PRO A 483 -8.12 48.00 -24.19
C PRO A 483 -8.60 46.79 -23.37
N ALA A 484 -8.71 45.61 -23.99
CA ALA A 484 -9.16 44.40 -23.29
C ALA A 484 -8.15 43.92 -22.23
N ALA A 485 -6.84 44.16 -22.43
CA ALA A 485 -5.82 43.84 -21.44
C ALA A 485 -5.92 44.76 -20.22
N ARG A 486 -6.27 46.04 -20.43
CA ARG A 486 -6.47 47.02 -19.36
C ARG A 486 -7.66 46.67 -18.48
N ASP A 487 -8.79 46.30 -19.08
CA ASP A 487 -9.99 45.87 -18.35
C ASP A 487 -9.73 44.58 -17.54
N MET A 488 -8.93 43.66 -18.09
CA MET A 488 -8.52 42.45 -17.39
C MET A 488 -7.64 42.76 -16.17
N LEU A 489 -6.60 43.61 -16.32
CA LEU A 489 -5.75 44.04 -15.21
C LEU A 489 -6.54 44.74 -14.10
N LEU A 490 -7.48 45.62 -14.49
CA LEU A 490 -8.40 46.25 -13.56
C LEU A 490 -9.26 45.21 -12.81
N GLY A 491 -9.83 44.24 -13.53
CA GLY A 491 -10.59 43.15 -12.93
C GLY A 491 -9.78 42.35 -11.89
N HIS A 492 -8.51 42.07 -12.17
CA HIS A 492 -7.63 41.36 -11.23
C HIS A 492 -7.41 42.14 -9.94
N VAL A 493 -7.12 43.44 -10.04
CA VAL A 493 -6.93 44.30 -8.86
C VAL A 493 -8.20 44.39 -8.01
N LEU A 494 -9.37 44.54 -8.65
CA LEU A 494 -10.65 44.55 -7.93
C LEU A 494 -10.93 43.22 -7.25
N ALA A 495 -10.68 42.10 -7.91
CA ALA A 495 -10.85 40.77 -7.33
C ALA A 495 -9.84 40.49 -6.19
N LEU A 496 -8.62 41.03 -6.27
CA LEU A 496 -7.65 40.98 -5.17
C LEU A 496 -8.17 41.72 -3.93
N PHE A 497 -8.77 42.90 -4.09
CA PHE A 497 -9.35 43.62 -2.96
C PHE A 497 -10.63 42.99 -2.42
N ALA A 498 -11.47 42.45 -3.30
CA ALA A 498 -12.62 41.63 -2.91
C ALA A 498 -12.19 40.46 -2.02
N ARG A 499 -11.04 39.87 -2.33
CA ARG A 499 -10.47 38.75 -1.59
C ARG A 499 -9.94 39.13 -0.20
N LEU A 500 -9.35 40.32 -0.06
CA LEU A 500 -8.84 40.78 1.23
C LEU A 500 -9.95 41.09 2.23
N ASP A 501 -11.16 41.39 1.74
CA ASP A 501 -12.32 41.70 2.58
C ASP A 501 -13.64 41.32 1.90
N PRO A 502 -13.96 40.01 1.87
CA PRO A 502 -15.14 39.51 1.18
C PRO A 502 -16.45 40.04 1.80
N ASP A 503 -16.50 40.22 3.12
CA ASP A 503 -17.70 40.62 3.84
C ASP A 503 -18.11 42.08 3.54
N THR A 504 -17.13 42.96 3.37
CA THR A 504 -17.38 44.40 3.19
C THR A 504 -17.34 44.83 1.73
N TRP A 505 -16.54 44.17 0.89
CA TRP A 505 -16.26 44.65 -0.47
C TRP A 505 -17.53 44.80 -1.32
N GLY A 506 -18.43 43.80 -1.31
CA GLY A 506 -19.64 43.79 -2.13
C GLY A 506 -20.61 44.94 -1.84
N GLN A 507 -20.63 45.45 -0.60
CA GLN A 507 -21.50 46.56 -0.18
C GLN A 507 -20.82 47.94 -0.27
N ALA A 508 -19.49 47.97 -0.39
CA ALA A 508 -18.69 49.18 -0.35
C ALA A 508 -18.49 49.80 -1.75
N VAL A 509 -19.58 50.23 -2.40
CA VAL A 509 -19.56 50.81 -3.76
C VAL A 509 -18.54 51.96 -3.91
N GLY A 510 -18.44 52.84 -2.90
CA GLY A 510 -17.47 53.94 -2.89
C GLY A 510 -16.02 53.47 -2.91
N MET A 511 -15.71 52.39 -2.19
CA MET A 511 -14.38 51.77 -2.17
C MET A 511 -14.03 51.14 -3.53
N GLN A 512 -14.98 50.43 -4.14
CA GLN A 512 -14.79 49.82 -5.46
C GLN A 512 -14.52 50.88 -6.54
N GLN A 513 -15.24 52.01 -6.51
CA GLN A 513 -15.02 53.11 -7.45
C GLN A 513 -13.66 53.76 -7.25
N LEU A 514 -13.22 53.99 -6.01
CA LEU A 514 -11.88 54.51 -5.72
C LEU A 514 -10.77 53.58 -6.23
N ALA A 515 -10.89 52.28 -5.96
CA ALA A 515 -9.93 51.28 -6.44
C ALA A 515 -9.87 51.25 -7.97
N ARG A 516 -11.02 51.34 -8.63
CA ARG A 516 -11.12 51.39 -10.10
C ARG A 516 -10.43 52.63 -10.67
N MET A 517 -10.76 53.82 -10.16
CA MET A 517 -10.20 55.07 -10.66
C MET A 517 -8.70 55.21 -10.38
N ALA A 518 -8.23 54.70 -9.24
CA ALA A 518 -6.79 54.64 -8.93
C ALA A 518 -6.05 53.68 -9.85
N THR A 519 -6.59 52.49 -10.07
CA THR A 519 -5.99 51.51 -10.98
C THR A 519 -5.89 52.05 -12.40
N LEU A 520 -6.97 52.65 -12.92
CA LEU A 520 -6.97 53.23 -14.27
C LEU A 520 -5.99 54.40 -14.41
N LEU A 521 -5.89 55.26 -13.40
CA LEU A 521 -4.92 56.36 -13.38
C LEU A 521 -3.48 55.83 -13.47
N LEU A 522 -3.15 54.79 -12.71
CA LEU A 522 -1.82 54.17 -12.76
C LEU A 522 -1.53 53.53 -14.10
N LEU A 523 -2.49 52.78 -14.66
CA LEU A 523 -2.29 52.11 -15.94
C LEU A 523 -1.98 53.11 -17.06
N ASP A 524 -2.53 54.33 -16.98
CA ASP A 524 -2.28 55.45 -17.90
C ASP A 524 -0.98 56.23 -17.58
N GLY A 525 -0.76 56.57 -16.31
CA GLY A 525 0.25 57.56 -15.92
C GLY A 525 1.60 56.98 -15.51
N GLU A 526 1.64 55.70 -15.16
CA GLU A 526 2.82 55.04 -14.61
C GLU A 526 3.35 53.94 -15.56
N PRO A 527 4.58 54.11 -16.10
CA PRO A 527 5.23 53.09 -16.93
C PRO A 527 5.34 51.71 -16.28
N ALA A 528 5.57 51.61 -14.97
CA ALA A 528 5.70 50.34 -14.26
C ALA A 528 4.82 50.30 -12.99
N PRO A 529 3.49 50.22 -13.14
CA PRO A 529 2.54 50.38 -12.03
C PRO A 529 2.66 49.20 -11.07
N THR A 530 2.55 49.48 -9.77
CA THR A 530 2.55 48.48 -8.70
C THR A 530 1.50 48.85 -7.66
N LEU A 531 1.20 47.94 -6.72
CA LEU A 531 0.30 48.24 -5.61
C LEU A 531 0.87 49.34 -4.70
N GLY A 532 2.20 49.48 -4.63
CA GLY A 532 2.84 50.60 -3.94
C GLY A 532 2.55 51.95 -4.62
N HIS A 533 2.61 52.01 -5.96
CA HIS A 533 2.21 53.21 -6.70
C HIS A 533 0.71 53.52 -6.51
N LEU A 534 -0.13 52.49 -6.38
CA LEU A 534 -1.57 52.66 -6.13
C LEU A 534 -1.82 53.33 -4.78
N ARG A 535 -1.10 52.88 -3.75
CA ARG A 535 -1.08 53.53 -2.45
C ARG A 535 -0.61 54.98 -2.55
N ALA A 536 0.50 55.24 -3.25
CA ALA A 536 1.05 56.58 -3.42
C ALA A 536 0.05 57.53 -4.10
N ALA A 537 -0.63 57.11 -5.18
CA ALA A 537 -1.62 57.92 -5.87
C ALA A 537 -2.83 58.33 -5.00
N LEU A 538 -3.18 57.52 -4.00
CA LEU A 538 -4.27 57.80 -3.06
C LEU A 538 -3.88 58.76 -1.93
N ILE A 539 -2.60 58.85 -1.58
CA ILE A 539 -2.08 59.61 -0.43
C ILE A 539 -1.39 60.90 -0.85
N ASP A 540 -0.51 60.84 -1.85
CA ASP A 540 0.32 61.96 -2.28
C ASP A 540 -0.32 62.72 -3.45
N ASP A 541 -0.68 63.97 -3.19
CA ASP A 541 -1.27 64.88 -4.16
C ASP A 541 -0.29 65.26 -5.28
N ALA A 542 1.00 65.41 -4.96
CA ALA A 542 2.02 65.82 -5.95
C ALA A 542 2.30 64.69 -6.95
N TYR A 543 2.53 63.46 -6.45
CA TYR A 543 2.65 62.29 -7.31
C TYR A 543 1.38 62.05 -8.14
N ARG A 544 0.20 62.26 -7.57
CA ARG A 544 -1.06 62.16 -8.32
C ARG A 544 -1.15 63.17 -9.46
N GLU A 545 -0.77 64.43 -9.24
CA GLU A 545 -0.76 65.43 -10.31
C GLU A 545 0.24 65.06 -11.42
N LEU A 546 1.41 64.50 -11.07
CA LEU A 546 2.36 63.97 -12.04
C LEU A 546 1.71 62.90 -12.93
N LEU A 547 1.01 61.93 -12.35
CA LEU A 547 0.30 60.90 -13.11
C LEU A 547 -0.78 61.50 -14.02
N LEU A 548 -1.50 62.52 -13.55
CA LEU A 548 -2.54 63.20 -14.32
C LEU A 548 -2.00 63.96 -15.55
N THR A 549 -0.72 64.38 -15.54
CA THR A 549 -0.08 64.97 -16.73
C THR A 549 0.06 63.97 -17.88
N ARG A 550 0.18 62.68 -17.56
CA ARG A 550 0.34 61.57 -18.52
C ARG A 550 -0.98 60.85 -18.82
N CYS A 551 -2.00 61.07 -18.00
CA CYS A 551 -3.29 60.41 -18.14
C CYS A 551 -4.05 60.84 -19.40
N THR A 552 -4.38 59.86 -20.25
CA THR A 552 -5.13 60.09 -21.49
C THR A 552 -6.65 59.95 -21.30
N THR A 553 -7.09 59.19 -20.30
CA THR A 553 -8.51 58.87 -20.10
C THR A 553 -9.28 60.05 -19.49
N MET A 554 -10.21 60.65 -20.25
CA MET A 554 -10.96 61.85 -19.83
C MET A 554 -11.75 61.65 -18.53
N VAL A 555 -12.49 60.54 -18.41
CA VAL A 555 -13.32 60.23 -17.22
C VAL A 555 -12.46 60.11 -15.96
N VAL A 556 -11.26 59.53 -16.07
CA VAL A 556 -10.32 59.41 -14.96
C VAL A 556 -9.82 60.80 -14.55
N ARG A 557 -9.46 61.66 -15.52
CA ARG A 557 -9.04 63.05 -15.23
C ARG A 557 -10.14 63.85 -14.56
N GLU A 558 -11.39 63.74 -15.04
CA GLU A 558 -12.54 64.43 -14.45
C GLU A 558 -12.79 63.97 -13.01
N PHE A 559 -12.75 62.65 -12.78
CA PHE A 559 -12.88 62.10 -11.43
C PHE A 559 -11.85 62.70 -10.49
N TRP A 560 -10.57 62.68 -10.85
CA TRP A 560 -9.50 63.13 -9.95
C TRP A 560 -9.44 64.65 -9.76
N ARG A 561 -9.82 65.46 -10.76
CA ARG A 561 -9.81 66.94 -10.65
C ARG A 561 -11.07 67.52 -10.04
N THR A 562 -12.21 66.87 -10.21
CA THR A 562 -13.52 67.44 -9.85
C THR A 562 -14.21 66.66 -8.74
N VAL A 563 -14.21 65.33 -8.80
CA VAL A 563 -14.96 64.46 -7.88
C VAL A 563 -14.15 64.16 -6.61
N PHE A 564 -12.89 63.74 -6.77
CA PHE A 564 -12.01 63.33 -5.68
C PHE A 564 -11.76 64.43 -4.62
N PRO A 565 -11.55 65.72 -4.99
CA PRO A 565 -11.41 66.79 -3.99
C PRO A 565 -12.69 67.08 -3.22
N ARG A 566 -13.85 66.68 -3.76
CA ARG A 566 -15.19 66.94 -3.20
C ARG A 566 -15.80 65.71 -2.51
N LEU A 567 -15.02 64.67 -2.24
CA LEU A 567 -15.51 63.46 -1.57
C LEU A 567 -16.13 63.82 -0.20
N SER A 568 -17.33 63.29 0.04
CA SER A 568 -18.01 63.41 1.34
C SER A 568 -17.24 62.65 2.44
N ASP A 569 -17.55 62.90 3.70
CA ASP A 569 -16.88 62.21 4.82
C ASP A 569 -17.05 60.69 4.76
N GLY A 570 -18.20 60.19 4.30
CA GLY A 570 -18.41 58.75 4.07
C GLY A 570 -17.55 58.18 2.93
N GLN A 571 -17.31 58.97 1.88
CA GLN A 571 -16.42 58.57 0.79
C GLN A 571 -14.94 58.65 1.18
N ARG A 572 -14.55 59.61 2.03
CA ARG A 572 -13.22 59.65 2.65
C ARG A 572 -12.98 58.43 3.54
N ALA A 573 -13.97 58.01 4.32
CA ALA A 573 -13.90 56.75 5.07
C ALA A 573 -13.69 55.53 4.14
N SER A 574 -14.28 55.54 2.94
CA SER A 574 -14.04 54.50 1.92
C SER A 574 -12.61 54.53 1.36
N ARG A 575 -11.99 55.72 1.22
CA ARG A 575 -10.56 55.85 0.88
C ARG A 575 -9.68 55.26 1.97
N GLU A 576 -9.90 55.64 3.23
CA GLU A 576 -9.13 55.11 4.36
C GLU A 576 -9.29 53.59 4.49
N ALA A 577 -10.50 53.08 4.21
CA ALA A 577 -10.77 51.66 4.13
C ALA A 577 -9.92 50.98 3.04
N LEU A 578 -9.90 51.52 1.82
CA LEU A 578 -9.06 51.00 0.74
C LEU A 578 -7.57 51.00 1.11
N LEU A 579 -7.08 52.10 1.68
CA LEU A 579 -5.69 52.24 2.12
C LEU A 579 -5.29 51.17 3.13
N ARG A 580 -6.11 50.92 4.17
CA ARG A 580 -5.84 49.86 5.16
C ARG A 580 -5.69 48.48 4.50
N ARG A 581 -6.46 48.19 3.45
CA ARG A 581 -6.38 46.89 2.75
C ARG A 581 -5.14 46.78 1.87
N ILE A 582 -4.74 47.88 1.22
CA ILE A 582 -3.45 47.94 0.52
C ILE A 582 -2.30 47.76 1.52
N ASP A 583 -2.39 48.43 2.66
CA ASP A 583 -1.39 48.32 3.74
C ASP A 583 -1.31 46.90 4.29
N MET A 584 -2.41 46.13 4.38
CA MET A 584 -2.34 44.70 4.78
C MET A 584 -1.43 43.87 3.86
N LEU A 585 -1.40 44.14 2.56
CA LEU A 585 -0.49 43.48 1.62
C LEU A 585 0.93 44.04 1.68
N LEU A 586 1.08 45.34 1.95
CA LEU A 586 2.36 46.02 1.94
C LEU A 586 3.03 46.07 3.32
N SER A 587 2.38 45.66 4.40
CA SER A 587 2.95 45.71 5.76
C SER A 587 3.68 44.44 6.16
N ALA A 588 3.23 43.28 5.67
CA ALA A 588 3.84 42.00 6.00
C ALA A 588 5.08 41.76 5.13
N ASP A 589 6.23 41.47 5.76
CA ASP A 589 7.52 41.30 5.07
C ASP A 589 7.46 40.33 3.88
N VAL A 590 6.70 39.23 4.01
CA VAL A 590 6.47 38.23 2.96
C VAL A 590 5.84 38.84 1.72
N THR A 591 4.63 39.39 1.84
CA THR A 591 3.89 39.95 0.69
C THR A 591 4.52 41.24 0.19
N ARG A 592 5.07 42.07 1.08
CA ARG A 592 5.76 43.31 0.75
C ARG A 592 6.95 43.07 -0.16
N SER A 593 7.80 42.09 0.17
CA SER A 593 8.98 41.77 -0.62
C SER A 593 8.63 41.17 -1.99
N MET A 594 7.54 40.39 -2.08
CA MET A 594 7.02 39.87 -3.35
C MET A 594 6.40 40.96 -4.23
N LEU A 595 5.76 41.98 -3.64
CA LEU A 595 5.08 43.05 -4.36
C LEU A 595 5.98 44.29 -4.61
N ALA A 596 7.26 44.20 -4.26
CA ALA A 596 8.23 45.27 -4.44
C ALA A 596 8.37 45.65 -5.93
N PRO A 597 8.64 46.93 -6.25
CA PRO A 597 8.77 47.43 -7.62
C PRO A 597 10.11 47.00 -8.24
N MET A 598 10.26 45.71 -8.49
CA MET A 598 11.47 45.13 -9.08
C MET A 598 11.42 45.15 -10.63
N PRO A 599 12.55 45.40 -11.30
CA PRO A 599 12.65 45.22 -12.74
C PRO A 599 12.52 43.73 -13.09
N GLN A 600 11.67 43.42 -14.06
CA GLN A 600 11.34 42.06 -14.53
C GLN A 600 10.74 41.14 -13.45
N PRO A 601 9.51 41.43 -12.96
CA PRO A 601 8.80 40.50 -12.10
C PRO A 601 8.49 39.19 -12.84
N PHE A 602 8.31 38.11 -12.08
CA PHE A 602 8.00 36.80 -12.63
C PHE A 602 6.66 36.81 -13.37
N GLN A 603 6.64 36.24 -14.57
CA GLN A 603 5.45 36.13 -15.41
C GLN A 603 5.23 34.68 -15.84
N PHE A 604 4.03 34.15 -15.54
CA PHE A 604 3.67 32.79 -15.91
C PHE A 604 3.64 32.54 -17.43
N HIS A 605 3.61 33.59 -18.26
CA HIS A 605 3.56 33.47 -19.71
C HIS A 605 4.76 32.67 -20.24
N GLN A 606 5.97 33.01 -19.78
CA GLN A 606 7.18 32.29 -20.17
C GLN A 606 7.17 30.85 -19.63
N ALA A 607 6.79 30.67 -18.37
CA ALA A 607 6.71 29.33 -17.77
C ALA A 607 5.76 28.40 -18.54
N ILE A 608 4.61 28.93 -18.98
CA ILE A 608 3.66 28.19 -19.79
C ILE A 608 4.19 27.95 -21.20
N ALA A 609 4.75 28.96 -21.87
CA ALA A 609 5.25 28.86 -23.24
C ALA A 609 6.40 27.86 -23.36
N ASP A 610 7.34 27.90 -22.43
CA ASP A 610 8.57 27.08 -22.45
C ASP A 610 8.40 25.72 -21.71
N GLY A 611 7.21 25.43 -21.17
CA GLY A 611 6.93 24.16 -20.48
C GLY A 611 7.73 23.97 -19.19
N TRP A 612 7.85 25.02 -18.37
CA TRP A 612 8.53 24.97 -17.08
C TRP A 612 7.75 24.15 -16.04
N ILE A 613 8.43 23.74 -14.98
CA ILE A 613 7.83 23.09 -13.82
C ILE A 613 7.78 24.13 -12.71
N VAL A 614 6.60 24.66 -12.40
CA VAL A 614 6.43 25.67 -11.36
C VAL A 614 5.83 25.01 -10.11
N LEU A 615 6.55 25.05 -9.00
CA LEU A 615 6.09 24.56 -7.70
C LEU A 615 5.86 25.73 -6.76
N VAL A 616 4.68 25.80 -6.17
CA VAL A 616 4.29 26.88 -5.27
C VAL A 616 3.80 26.27 -3.95
N PRO A 617 4.67 26.11 -2.95
CA PRO A 617 4.22 25.81 -1.59
C PRO A 617 3.47 27.04 -1.02
N VAL A 618 2.27 26.81 -0.50
CA VAL A 618 1.45 27.84 0.17
C VAL A 618 1.01 27.28 1.54
N PRO A 619 1.91 27.25 2.53
CA PRO A 619 1.59 26.69 3.84
C PRO A 619 0.61 27.60 4.60
N ASP A 620 -0.67 27.25 4.56
CA ASP A 620 -1.77 28.01 5.15
C ASP A 620 -1.54 28.38 6.62
N LEU A 621 -1.02 27.45 7.43
CA LEU A 621 -0.74 27.69 8.86
C LEU A 621 0.33 28.77 9.09
N ALA A 622 1.36 28.83 8.23
CA ALA A 622 2.46 29.78 8.38
C ALA A 622 2.10 31.16 7.81
N LEU A 623 1.33 31.19 6.71
CA LEU A 623 0.91 32.41 6.05
C LEU A 623 -0.36 33.03 6.67
N GLY A 624 -1.14 32.25 7.42
CA GLY A 624 -2.36 32.71 8.09
C GLY A 624 -3.35 33.35 7.11
N THR A 625 -3.84 34.54 7.44
CA THR A 625 -4.82 35.27 6.61
C THR A 625 -4.29 35.67 5.24
N LEU A 626 -2.97 35.69 5.03
CA LEU A 626 -2.36 36.06 3.75
C LEU A 626 -2.33 34.92 2.73
N ALA A 627 -2.49 33.66 3.17
CA ALA A 627 -2.43 32.49 2.29
C ALA A 627 -3.44 32.60 1.13
N GLY A 628 -4.68 33.00 1.44
CA GLY A 628 -5.73 33.17 0.45
C GLY A 628 -5.47 34.33 -0.53
N ALA A 629 -4.85 35.42 -0.09
CA ALA A 629 -4.51 36.54 -0.96
C ALA A 629 -3.34 36.20 -1.90
N ILE A 630 -2.30 35.52 -1.39
CA ILE A 630 -1.17 35.04 -2.20
C ILE A 630 -1.64 33.98 -3.21
N GLY A 631 -2.47 33.03 -2.78
CA GLY A 631 -3.06 32.03 -3.66
C GLY A 631 -3.88 32.66 -4.79
N MET A 632 -4.70 33.67 -4.48
CA MET A 632 -5.46 34.42 -5.48
C MET A 632 -4.56 35.19 -6.44
N LEU A 633 -3.53 35.89 -5.93
CA LEU A 633 -2.57 36.63 -6.75
C LEU A 633 -1.89 35.71 -7.78
N LEU A 634 -1.45 34.53 -7.34
CA LEU A 634 -0.83 33.53 -8.20
C LEU A 634 -1.81 32.95 -9.22
N LEU A 635 -3.04 32.62 -8.80
CA LEU A 635 -4.07 32.11 -9.70
C LEU A 635 -4.43 33.14 -10.78
N GLN A 636 -4.60 34.40 -10.41
CA GLN A 636 -4.90 35.48 -11.35
C GLN A 636 -3.75 35.70 -12.34
N ALA A 637 -2.50 35.77 -11.85
CA ALA A 637 -1.33 35.89 -12.71
C ALA A 637 -1.21 34.70 -13.68
N PHE A 638 -1.57 33.49 -13.23
CA PHE A 638 -1.63 32.30 -14.08
C PHE A 638 -2.74 32.39 -15.14
N VAL A 639 -3.97 32.74 -14.74
CA VAL A 639 -5.12 32.89 -15.63
C VAL A 639 -4.84 33.95 -16.70
N GLN A 640 -4.22 35.07 -16.30
CA GLN A 640 -3.79 36.13 -17.20
C GLN A 640 -2.82 35.60 -18.25
N ALA A 641 -1.78 34.91 -17.83
CA ALA A 641 -0.78 34.34 -18.71
C ALA A 641 -1.36 33.30 -19.67
N ALA A 642 -2.33 32.50 -19.19
CA ALA A 642 -3.06 31.54 -20.01
C ALA A 642 -3.95 32.25 -21.06
N CYS A 643 -4.65 33.32 -20.69
CA CYS A 643 -5.50 34.09 -21.61
C CYS A 643 -4.68 34.82 -22.69
N ALA A 644 -3.44 35.19 -22.39
CA ALA A 644 -2.52 35.81 -23.35
C ALA A 644 -1.95 34.82 -24.40
N ARG A 645 -2.29 33.52 -24.32
CA ARG A 645 -1.78 32.51 -25.24
C ARG A 645 -2.38 32.64 -26.64
N THR A 646 -1.51 32.74 -27.63
CA THR A 646 -1.87 32.68 -29.06
C THR A 646 -2.14 31.24 -29.51
N GLY A 647 -2.64 31.06 -30.74
CA GLY A 647 -2.93 29.75 -31.35
C GLY A 647 -4.39 29.31 -31.26
N THR A 648 -4.69 28.12 -31.81
CA THR A 648 -6.03 27.52 -31.78
C THR A 648 -6.15 26.47 -30.67
N ASP A 649 -7.36 25.96 -30.40
CA ASP A 649 -7.56 24.85 -29.45
C ASP A 649 -6.74 23.60 -29.82
N GLN A 650 -6.47 23.37 -31.11
CA GLN A 650 -5.74 22.19 -31.58
C GLN A 650 -4.22 22.35 -31.50
N ASP A 651 -3.70 23.56 -31.73
CA ASP A 651 -2.26 23.81 -31.83
C ASP A 651 -1.63 24.11 -30.46
N ARG A 652 -2.42 24.58 -29.49
CA ARG A 652 -1.93 24.90 -28.15
C ARG A 652 -1.51 23.62 -27.43
N HIS A 653 -0.25 23.59 -26.99
CA HIS A 653 0.25 22.55 -26.11
C HIS A 653 -0.44 22.61 -24.75
N ASP A 654 -0.74 21.44 -24.19
CA ASP A 654 -1.32 21.33 -22.87
C ASP A 654 -0.31 21.70 -21.78
N TYR A 655 -0.70 22.60 -20.88
CA TYR A 655 0.08 22.96 -19.68
C TYR A 655 -0.82 22.84 -18.45
N PRO A 656 -0.71 21.76 -17.66
CA PRO A 656 -1.60 21.52 -16.52
C PRO A 656 -1.42 22.52 -15.38
N LEU A 657 -2.54 22.93 -14.79
CA LEU A 657 -2.61 23.62 -13.50
C LEU A 657 -3.14 22.63 -12.45
N ILE A 658 -2.32 22.36 -11.44
CA ILE A 658 -2.61 21.42 -10.35
C ILE A 658 -2.72 22.24 -9.06
N ILE A 659 -3.85 22.16 -8.38
CA ILE A 659 -4.06 22.85 -7.09
C ILE A 659 -4.45 21.80 -6.05
N ASP A 660 -3.61 21.63 -5.04
CA ASP A 660 -3.95 20.91 -3.82
C ASP A 660 -4.59 21.86 -2.80
N GLU A 661 -5.58 21.35 -2.07
CA GLU A 661 -6.42 22.11 -1.13
C GLU A 661 -6.99 23.36 -1.80
N LEU A 662 -7.79 23.15 -2.85
CA LEU A 662 -8.39 24.24 -3.64
C LEU A 662 -9.01 25.33 -2.74
N GLN A 663 -9.66 24.94 -1.64
CA GLN A 663 -10.25 25.87 -0.68
C GLN A 663 -9.29 26.94 -0.14
N VAL A 664 -7.99 26.66 -0.02
CA VAL A 664 -6.99 27.66 0.43
C VAL A 664 -6.88 28.79 -0.59
N VAL A 665 -6.89 28.44 -1.89
CA VAL A 665 -6.84 29.40 -2.99
C VAL A 665 -8.18 30.14 -3.16
N ILE A 666 -9.31 29.50 -2.83
CA ILE A 666 -10.66 30.01 -3.17
C ILE A 666 -11.50 30.52 -1.97
N ALA A 667 -11.12 30.30 -0.72
CA ALA A 667 -11.83 30.70 0.52
C ALA A 667 -12.29 32.19 0.61
N GLY A 668 -13.52 32.50 0.18
CA GLY A 668 -14.05 33.88 0.15
C GLY A 668 -14.08 34.54 -1.23
N SER A 669 -14.01 33.77 -2.32
CA SER A 669 -14.23 34.26 -3.69
C SER A 669 -15.63 33.88 -4.17
N ASP A 670 -16.27 34.78 -4.91
CA ASP A 670 -17.54 34.48 -5.56
C ASP A 670 -17.38 33.29 -6.51
N ALA A 671 -18.27 32.31 -6.39
CA ALA A 671 -18.20 31.08 -7.19
C ALA A 671 -18.26 31.38 -8.70
N ASP A 672 -18.92 32.47 -9.10
CA ASP A 672 -19.08 32.89 -10.49
C ASP A 672 -17.76 33.36 -11.12
N ASP A 673 -16.92 34.09 -10.39
CA ASP A 673 -15.63 34.56 -10.88
C ASP A 673 -14.69 33.40 -11.15
N LEU A 674 -14.65 32.44 -10.22
CA LEU A 674 -13.81 31.26 -10.35
C LEU A 674 -14.33 30.32 -11.44
N ASN A 675 -15.65 30.15 -11.55
CA ASN A 675 -16.27 29.40 -12.63
C ASN A 675 -15.90 30.01 -14.00
N THR A 676 -15.95 31.34 -14.10
CA THR A 676 -15.53 32.08 -15.29
C THR A 676 -14.05 31.84 -15.58
N ALA A 677 -13.18 31.94 -14.57
CA ALA A 677 -11.75 31.69 -14.72
C ALA A 677 -11.47 30.26 -15.21
N MET A 678 -12.08 29.25 -14.59
CA MET A 678 -11.94 27.85 -14.98
C MET A 678 -12.44 27.57 -16.40
N THR A 679 -13.55 28.18 -16.79
CA THR A 679 -14.09 28.10 -18.16
C THR A 679 -13.14 28.72 -19.17
N ARG A 680 -12.51 29.86 -18.84
CA ARG A 680 -11.47 30.48 -19.67
C ARG A 680 -10.26 29.56 -19.80
N LEU A 681 -9.71 29.05 -18.70
CA LEU A 681 -8.55 28.15 -18.69
C LEU A 681 -8.75 26.95 -19.63
N ARG A 682 -9.94 26.34 -19.63
CA ARG A 682 -10.31 25.28 -20.56
C ARG A 682 -10.12 25.69 -22.03
N SER A 683 -10.61 26.87 -22.42
CA SER A 683 -10.51 27.38 -23.80
C SER A 683 -9.08 27.70 -24.25
N PHE A 684 -8.17 27.92 -23.30
CA PHE A 684 -6.76 28.21 -23.54
C PHE A 684 -5.85 26.99 -23.45
N GLY A 685 -6.43 25.78 -23.41
CA GLY A 685 -5.65 24.54 -23.40
C GLY A 685 -4.95 24.25 -22.08
N ILE A 686 -5.55 24.65 -20.96
CA ILE A 686 -5.06 24.36 -19.61
C ILE A 686 -5.87 23.22 -19.00
N PRO A 687 -5.27 22.03 -18.81
CA PRO A 687 -5.81 20.98 -17.96
C PRO A 687 -5.91 21.43 -16.49
N GLY A 688 -7.11 21.54 -15.94
CA GLY A 688 -7.33 21.92 -14.54
C GLY A 688 -7.48 20.70 -13.65
N ILE A 689 -6.62 20.55 -12.65
CA ILE A 689 -6.65 19.44 -11.69
C ILE A 689 -6.78 20.02 -10.29
N TYR A 690 -7.95 19.84 -9.68
CA TYR A 690 -8.29 20.47 -8.41
C TYR A 690 -8.63 19.42 -7.37
N ALA A 691 -7.95 19.49 -6.22
CA ALA A 691 -8.14 18.55 -5.12
C ALA A 691 -8.56 19.24 -3.82
N HIS A 692 -9.47 18.62 -3.09
CA HIS A 692 -9.93 19.07 -1.76
C HIS A 692 -10.38 17.87 -0.91
N GLN A 693 -10.69 18.11 0.36
CA GLN A 693 -11.05 17.02 1.28
C GLN A 693 -12.56 16.78 1.33
N THR A 694 -13.35 17.84 1.42
CA THR A 694 -14.81 17.75 1.51
C THR A 694 -15.47 18.77 0.61
N LEU A 695 -16.63 18.42 0.04
CA LEU A 695 -17.41 19.34 -0.80
C LEU A 695 -17.84 20.59 -0.02
N SER A 696 -18.06 20.48 1.28
CA SER A 696 -18.40 21.62 2.14
C SER A 696 -17.32 22.70 2.19
N GLN A 697 -16.04 22.33 2.02
CA GLN A 697 -14.93 23.31 1.98
C GLN A 697 -14.98 24.20 0.73
N LEU A 698 -15.68 23.78 -0.32
CA LEU A 698 -15.83 24.55 -1.54
C LEU A 698 -16.98 25.56 -1.50
N GLY A 699 -17.85 25.52 -0.48
CA GLY A 699 -19.04 26.37 -0.42
C GLY A 699 -19.88 26.26 -1.71
N ASP A 700 -20.23 27.41 -2.28
CA ASP A 700 -21.05 27.52 -3.50
C ASP A 700 -20.36 26.93 -4.75
N LEU A 701 -19.02 26.85 -4.76
CA LEU A 701 -18.28 26.23 -5.85
C LEU A 701 -18.49 24.70 -5.90
N ALA A 702 -18.96 24.08 -4.82
CA ALA A 702 -19.19 22.64 -4.79
C ALA A 702 -20.14 22.20 -5.92
N ASP A 703 -21.25 22.90 -6.11
CA ASP A 703 -22.23 22.56 -7.15
C ASP A 703 -21.68 22.84 -8.56
N VAL A 704 -20.96 23.96 -8.72
CA VAL A 704 -20.25 24.29 -9.96
C VAL A 704 -19.29 23.16 -10.36
N MET A 705 -18.49 22.66 -9.41
CA MET A 705 -17.53 21.56 -9.65
C MET A 705 -18.22 20.22 -9.88
N LEU A 706 -19.38 19.99 -9.27
CA LEU A 706 -20.16 18.77 -9.50
C LEU A 706 -20.76 18.75 -10.91
N VAL A 707 -21.13 19.91 -11.47
CA VAL A 707 -21.71 20.05 -12.80
C VAL A 707 -20.65 20.14 -13.90
N ASN A 708 -19.62 20.98 -13.72
CA ASN A 708 -18.70 21.34 -14.80
C ASN A 708 -17.50 20.40 -14.95
N ALA A 709 -17.12 19.68 -13.88
CA ALA A 709 -16.00 18.73 -13.97
C ALA A 709 -16.44 17.43 -14.62
N ALA A 710 -15.94 17.18 -15.84
CA ALA A 710 -16.23 15.96 -16.58
C ALA A 710 -15.43 14.76 -16.08
N ASN A 711 -14.26 15.01 -15.47
CA ASN A 711 -13.45 13.97 -14.85
C ASN A 711 -13.50 14.13 -13.33
N ARG A 712 -13.66 13.02 -12.62
CA ARG A 712 -13.72 13.01 -11.16
C ARG A 712 -13.11 11.76 -10.58
N VAL A 713 -12.40 11.92 -9.49
CA VAL A 713 -11.88 10.83 -8.69
C VAL A 713 -12.38 10.99 -7.26
N ILE A 714 -13.04 9.94 -6.77
CA ILE A 714 -13.60 9.88 -5.43
C ILE A 714 -12.76 8.87 -4.66
N LEU A 715 -11.86 9.43 -3.84
CA LEU A 715 -11.15 8.72 -2.79
C LEU A 715 -12.07 8.63 -1.57
N GLN A 716 -11.71 7.76 -0.62
CA GLN A 716 -12.47 7.52 0.59
C GLN A 716 -12.95 8.84 1.21
N THR A 717 -14.27 9.03 1.24
CA THR A 717 -14.93 10.23 1.77
C THR A 717 -16.11 9.85 2.65
N ASN A 718 -16.41 10.70 3.63
CA ASN A 718 -17.43 10.48 4.64
C ASN A 718 -18.75 11.17 4.28
N GLU A 719 -19.77 11.00 5.12
CA GLU A 719 -21.00 11.81 5.02
C GLU A 719 -20.73 13.28 5.35
N PRO A 720 -21.44 14.24 4.72
CA PRO A 720 -22.57 14.07 3.79
C PRO A 720 -22.17 13.88 2.31
N ASP A 721 -20.88 13.93 2.00
CA ASP A 721 -20.37 13.91 0.62
C ASP A 721 -20.62 12.57 -0.07
N ALA A 722 -20.44 11.46 0.67
CA ALA A 722 -20.77 10.13 0.20
C ALA A 722 -22.22 10.02 -0.29
N SER A 723 -23.19 10.55 0.47
CA SER A 723 -24.59 10.59 0.05
C SER A 723 -24.83 11.47 -1.19
N ARG A 724 -24.13 12.60 -1.33
CA ARG A 724 -24.24 13.43 -2.56
C ARG A 724 -23.76 12.67 -3.79
N TYR A 725 -22.60 12.02 -3.71
CA TYR A 725 -22.07 11.22 -4.83
C TYR A 725 -22.94 10.00 -5.14
N ALA A 726 -23.43 9.30 -4.12
CA ALA A 726 -24.33 8.16 -4.30
C ALA A 726 -25.61 8.57 -5.04
N ARG A 727 -26.21 9.71 -4.69
CA ARG A 727 -27.37 10.26 -5.43
C ARG A 727 -27.02 10.61 -6.87
N MET A 728 -25.88 11.28 -7.08
CA MET A 728 -25.45 11.70 -8.42
C MET A 728 -25.21 10.50 -9.35
N TYR A 729 -24.73 9.38 -8.83
CA TYR A 729 -24.42 8.18 -9.61
C TYR A 729 -25.34 7.00 -9.28
N ALA A 730 -26.58 7.27 -8.86
CA ALA A 730 -27.54 6.24 -8.46
C ALA A 730 -27.80 5.19 -9.56
N ALA A 731 -27.68 5.57 -10.84
CA ALA A 731 -27.79 4.67 -11.99
C ALA A 731 -26.77 3.51 -11.98
N TYR A 732 -25.63 3.66 -11.29
CA TYR A 732 -24.61 2.62 -11.13
C TYR A 732 -24.87 1.72 -9.91
N GLY A 733 -25.95 1.99 -9.16
CA GLY A 733 -26.33 1.26 -7.96
C GLY A 733 -25.32 1.38 -6.82
N ILE A 734 -24.53 2.45 -6.79
CA ILE A 734 -23.67 2.76 -5.64
C ILE A 734 -24.50 3.38 -4.52
N GLU A 735 -24.17 3.04 -3.29
CA GLU A 735 -24.77 3.62 -2.09
C GLU A 735 -23.72 4.43 -1.31
N ALA A 736 -24.15 5.29 -0.40
CA ALA A 736 -23.22 6.10 0.40
C ALA A 736 -22.22 5.22 1.18
N ARG A 737 -22.68 4.08 1.71
CA ARG A 737 -21.83 3.10 2.39
C ARG A 737 -20.67 2.59 1.52
N ASP A 738 -20.87 2.47 0.21
CA ASP A 738 -19.84 1.96 -0.70
C ASP A 738 -18.68 2.96 -0.84
N ILE A 739 -19.00 4.26 -0.77
CA ILE A 739 -18.02 5.35 -0.84
C ILE A 739 -17.28 5.49 0.50
N VAL A 740 -18.02 5.46 1.62
CA VAL A 740 -17.44 5.54 2.97
C VAL A 740 -16.50 4.37 3.26
N MET A 741 -16.88 3.16 2.84
CA MET A 741 -16.14 1.92 3.07
C MET A 741 -15.05 1.65 2.01
N GLN A 742 -14.74 2.62 1.14
CA GLN A 742 -13.62 2.51 0.22
C GLN A 742 -12.31 2.27 0.97
N SER A 743 -11.57 1.24 0.57
CA SER A 743 -10.20 1.07 1.05
C SER A 743 -9.27 2.05 0.32
N SER A 744 -8.77 3.04 1.06
CA SER A 744 -7.85 4.09 0.56
C SER A 744 -6.66 3.57 -0.26
N HIS A 745 -6.20 2.35 -0.01
CA HIS A 745 -5.05 1.74 -0.69
C HIS A 745 -5.41 0.69 -1.74
N HIS A 746 -6.67 0.27 -1.83
CA HIS A 746 -7.07 -0.83 -2.70
C HIS A 746 -8.17 -0.49 -3.70
N HIS A 747 -8.96 0.57 -3.46
CA HIS A 747 -10.10 0.86 -4.33
C HIS A 747 -10.51 2.34 -4.31
N HIS A 748 -10.63 2.93 -5.50
CA HIS A 748 -11.17 4.26 -5.74
C HIS A 748 -12.27 4.20 -6.81
N TYR A 749 -13.23 5.12 -6.74
CA TYR A 749 -14.17 5.35 -7.84
C TYR A 749 -13.65 6.48 -8.72
N ALA A 750 -13.79 6.32 -10.02
CA ALA A 750 -13.45 7.36 -10.97
C ALA A 750 -14.46 7.43 -12.10
N ILE A 751 -14.59 8.63 -12.65
CA ILE A 751 -15.25 8.91 -13.91
C ILE A 751 -14.30 9.78 -14.71
N PHE A 752 -14.10 9.46 -15.98
CA PHE A 752 -13.25 10.23 -16.86
C PHE A 752 -13.74 10.15 -18.29
N ARG A 753 -13.35 11.14 -19.08
CA ARG A 753 -13.43 11.07 -20.53
C ARG A 753 -12.16 10.45 -21.07
N SER A 754 -12.30 9.58 -22.05
CA SER A 754 -11.16 9.08 -22.84
C SER A 754 -11.45 9.36 -24.29
N ASP A 755 -10.57 10.16 -24.92
CA ASP A 755 -10.66 10.53 -26.33
C ASP A 755 -12.02 11.18 -26.65
N GLY A 756 -12.44 12.12 -25.80
CA GLY A 756 -13.71 12.83 -25.94
C GLY A 756 -14.97 12.02 -25.58
N ASN A 757 -14.86 10.74 -25.24
CA ASN A 757 -16.02 9.90 -24.88
C ASN A 757 -16.13 9.69 -23.37
N ASP A 758 -17.35 9.77 -22.84
CA ASP A 758 -17.61 9.51 -21.42
C ASP A 758 -17.48 8.01 -21.14
N VAL A 759 -16.58 7.64 -20.24
CA VAL A 759 -16.38 6.23 -19.89
C VAL A 759 -17.47 5.72 -18.95
N GLY A 760 -18.03 6.59 -18.12
CA GLY A 760 -18.94 6.25 -17.02
C GLY A 760 -18.19 5.99 -15.71
N LEU A 761 -18.93 5.77 -14.62
CA LEU A 761 -18.35 5.49 -13.31
C LEU A 761 -17.76 4.08 -13.28
N LEU A 762 -16.53 3.94 -12.76
CA LEU A 762 -15.82 2.68 -12.66
C LEU A 762 -15.02 2.54 -11.37
N SER A 763 -14.62 1.30 -11.06
CA SER A 763 -13.67 0.98 -10.00
C SER A 763 -12.25 0.91 -10.53
N MET A 764 -11.31 1.45 -9.77
CA MET A 764 -9.88 1.32 -10.06
C MET A 764 -9.08 1.07 -8.78
N LYS A 765 -7.95 0.39 -8.92
CA LYS A 765 -6.92 0.28 -7.90
C LYS A 765 -6.00 1.49 -8.00
N PRO A 766 -5.58 2.09 -6.88
CA PRO A 766 -4.67 3.23 -6.92
C PRO A 766 -3.30 2.84 -7.50
N LEU A 767 -2.63 3.83 -8.10
CA LEU A 767 -1.22 3.72 -8.44
C LEU A 767 -0.36 3.56 -7.17
N ILE A 768 0.78 2.87 -7.31
CA ILE A 768 1.81 2.86 -6.28
C ILE A 768 2.48 4.23 -6.19
N TRP A 769 3.29 4.47 -5.15
CA TRP A 769 4.08 5.69 -5.09
C TRP A 769 5.01 5.78 -6.31
N PRO A 770 5.13 6.96 -6.95
CA PRO A 770 6.05 7.15 -8.05
C PRO A 770 7.48 6.90 -7.55
N VAL A 771 8.23 6.11 -8.30
CA VAL A 771 9.62 5.80 -7.97
C VAL A 771 10.49 6.94 -8.50
N SER A 772 11.31 7.53 -7.63
CA SER A 772 12.36 8.47 -8.07
C SER A 772 13.39 7.69 -8.89
N GLN A 773 13.80 8.23 -10.03
CA GLN A 773 14.90 7.62 -10.77
C GLN A 773 16.19 7.92 -9.99
N GLU A 774 16.77 6.91 -9.34
CA GLU A 774 18.10 7.01 -8.76
C GLU A 774 19.09 7.34 -9.88
N ILE A 775 19.66 8.54 -9.84
CA ILE A 775 20.72 8.94 -10.76
C ILE A 775 22.03 8.63 -10.04
N PRO A 776 22.94 7.84 -10.64
CA PRO A 776 24.20 7.51 -10.00
C PRO A 776 24.94 8.78 -9.55
N GLU A 777 25.37 8.77 -8.29
CA GLU A 777 26.28 9.78 -7.75
C GLU A 777 27.54 9.79 -8.62
N ILE A 778 27.88 10.97 -9.15
CA ILE A 778 29.17 11.16 -9.79
C ILE A 778 30.15 11.25 -8.62
N LYS A 779 31.02 10.24 -8.49
CA LYS A 779 32.13 10.29 -7.51
C LYS A 779 32.98 11.52 -7.79
N ASP A 780 33.27 12.25 -6.72
CA ASP A 780 34.01 13.51 -6.69
C ASP A 780 35.21 13.52 -7.65
N ALA A 781 35.16 14.40 -8.65
CA ALA A 781 36.36 14.89 -9.31
C ALA A 781 36.92 16.00 -8.43
N GLY A 782 38.04 15.72 -7.78
CA GLY A 782 38.54 16.41 -6.59
C GLY A 782 39.21 17.76 -6.84
N ASP A 783 38.52 18.69 -7.51
CA ASP A 783 38.96 20.09 -7.53
C ASP A 783 38.05 20.91 -6.63
N VAL A 784 38.67 21.67 -5.72
CA VAL A 784 38.00 22.67 -4.88
C VAL A 784 37.36 23.69 -5.82
N ILE A 785 36.08 23.51 -6.13
CA ILE A 785 35.30 24.46 -6.91
C ILE A 785 35.22 25.74 -6.07
N ALA A 786 35.82 26.83 -6.56
CA ALA A 786 35.67 28.16 -5.96
C ALA A 786 34.18 28.43 -5.68
N SER A 787 33.86 29.11 -4.58
CA SER A 787 32.45 29.42 -4.24
C SER A 787 31.79 30.08 -5.46
N TRP A 788 30.83 29.40 -6.06
CA TRP A 788 30.21 29.80 -7.33
C TRP A 788 29.62 31.21 -7.28
N GLN A 789 29.31 31.70 -6.07
CA GLN A 789 28.81 33.03 -5.75
C GLN A 789 29.84 34.14 -6.01
N THR A 790 31.13 33.81 -6.14
CA THR A 790 32.23 34.76 -6.33
C THR A 790 32.69 34.87 -7.79
N ILE A 791 32.09 34.09 -8.70
CA ILE A 791 32.56 33.98 -10.08
C ILE A 791 31.89 35.06 -10.94
N LEU A 792 32.70 35.95 -11.52
CA LEU A 792 32.18 37.01 -12.38
C LEU A 792 32.14 36.59 -13.86
N PRO A 793 31.24 37.18 -14.68
CA PRO A 793 31.25 37.01 -16.13
C PRO A 793 32.59 37.42 -16.77
N GLU A 794 32.93 36.86 -17.93
CA GLU A 794 34.17 37.17 -18.66
C GLU A 794 34.28 38.67 -19.01
N HIS A 795 33.14 39.31 -19.34
CA HIS A 795 33.04 40.75 -19.59
C HIS A 795 32.39 41.48 -18.40
N HIS A 796 33.02 41.38 -17.22
CA HIS A 796 32.52 42.05 -16.02
C HIS A 796 32.83 43.55 -16.00
N SER A 797 31.92 44.32 -15.41
CA SER A 797 32.11 45.73 -15.08
C SER A 797 32.76 45.85 -13.70
N SER A 798 33.39 47.00 -13.41
CA SER A 798 33.95 47.29 -12.09
C SER A 798 32.89 47.26 -10.97
N ILE A 799 31.62 47.48 -11.32
CA ILE A 799 30.51 47.43 -10.35
C ILE A 799 30.02 46.01 -10.05
N ASP A 800 30.35 45.01 -10.87
CA ASP A 800 29.79 43.66 -10.72
C ASP A 800 30.22 43.01 -9.41
N SER A 801 31.45 43.28 -8.95
CA SER A 801 31.92 42.81 -7.64
C SER A 801 31.12 43.42 -6.49
N LEU A 802 30.74 44.70 -6.60
CA LEU A 802 29.90 45.38 -5.61
C LEU A 802 28.46 44.84 -5.64
N VAL A 803 27.92 44.58 -6.83
CA VAL A 803 26.60 43.97 -7.02
C VAL A 803 26.56 42.57 -6.39
N VAL A 804 27.58 41.74 -6.60
CA VAL A 804 27.71 40.41 -5.97
C VAL A 804 27.81 40.51 -4.46
N GLN A 805 28.67 41.40 -3.95
CA GLN A 805 28.82 41.62 -2.51
C GLN A 805 27.50 42.06 -1.88
N LEU A 806 26.78 42.98 -2.52
CA LEU A 806 25.47 43.44 -2.06
C LEU A 806 24.43 42.32 -2.13
N ALA A 807 24.41 41.52 -3.20
CA ALA A 807 23.41 40.48 -3.41
C ALA A 807 23.52 39.28 -2.45
N TYR A 808 24.75 38.89 -2.08
CA TYR A 808 24.99 37.72 -1.21
C TYR A 808 25.38 38.09 0.23
N THR A 809 25.28 39.37 0.61
CA THR A 809 25.56 39.79 1.98
C THR A 809 24.53 39.21 2.96
N ASN A 810 25.02 38.70 4.09
CA ASN A 810 24.18 38.28 5.20
C ASN A 810 24.03 39.38 6.26
N ASN A 811 24.74 40.51 6.12
CA ASN A 811 24.85 41.54 7.16
C ASN A 811 24.22 42.86 6.69
N LEU A 812 22.88 42.91 6.68
CA LEU A 812 22.12 44.05 6.18
C LEU A 812 22.33 45.33 7.00
N GLY A 813 22.66 45.21 8.30
CA GLY A 813 22.79 46.35 9.22
C GLY A 813 24.03 47.22 9.00
N GLU A 814 25.04 46.73 8.27
CA GLU A 814 26.28 47.47 7.98
C GLU A 814 26.24 48.21 6.64
N ILE A 815 25.16 48.04 5.87
CA ILE A 815 25.02 48.63 4.55
C ILE A 815 24.41 50.01 4.70
N ASN A 816 25.14 51.04 4.28
CA ASN A 816 24.56 52.37 4.11
C ASN A 816 23.57 52.34 2.94
N LEU A 817 22.26 52.33 3.24
CA LEU A 817 21.19 52.29 2.25
C LEU A 817 21.00 53.62 1.51
N ASP A 818 21.35 54.75 2.14
CA ASP A 818 21.07 56.09 1.62
C ASP A 818 21.71 56.28 0.24
N GLN A 819 22.94 55.80 0.04
CA GLN A 819 23.63 55.90 -1.25
C GLN A 819 22.88 55.21 -2.40
N TYR A 820 22.10 54.15 -2.12
CA TYR A 820 21.33 53.41 -3.12
C TYR A 820 19.93 54.01 -3.33
N ILE A 821 19.36 54.61 -2.29
CA ILE A 821 18.09 55.34 -2.35
C ILE A 821 18.25 56.66 -3.12
N GLU A 822 19.42 57.29 -3.00
CA GLU A 822 19.78 58.54 -3.70
C GLU A 822 20.14 58.35 -5.18
N MET A 823 20.34 57.12 -5.68
CA MET A 823 20.65 56.89 -7.10
C MET A 823 19.51 57.39 -8.00
N ASP A 824 19.84 57.93 -9.16
CA ASP A 824 18.81 58.19 -10.18
C ASP A 824 18.24 56.88 -10.75
N GLU A 825 17.07 56.96 -11.39
CA GLU A 825 16.40 55.77 -11.92
C GLU A 825 17.22 55.02 -12.99
N PRO A 826 17.92 55.69 -13.92
CA PRO A 826 18.81 55.01 -14.87
C PRO A 826 19.94 54.22 -14.19
N THR A 827 20.58 54.77 -13.16
CA THR A 827 21.65 54.07 -12.44
C THR A 827 21.11 52.86 -11.70
N TRP A 828 19.97 52.99 -11.02
CA TRP A 828 19.33 51.86 -10.34
C TRP A 828 18.94 50.72 -11.30
N ASN A 829 18.38 51.08 -12.47
CA ASN A 829 18.05 50.11 -13.51
C ASN A 829 19.31 49.40 -14.02
N TYR A 830 20.40 50.15 -14.25
CA TYR A 830 21.68 49.56 -14.64
C TYR A 830 22.23 48.58 -13.60
N TRP A 831 22.14 48.89 -12.29
CA TRP A 831 22.51 47.96 -11.22
C TRP A 831 21.70 46.67 -11.27
N CYS A 832 20.39 46.78 -11.47
CA CYS A 832 19.51 45.62 -11.60
C CYS A 832 19.81 44.79 -12.85
N GLU A 833 20.11 45.43 -13.99
CA GLU A 833 20.53 44.76 -15.23
C GLU A 833 21.85 44.01 -15.05
N ARG A 834 22.83 44.58 -14.34
CA ARG A 834 24.07 43.88 -13.99
C ARG A 834 23.80 42.67 -13.13
N TRP A 835 22.94 42.79 -12.12
CA TRP A 835 22.52 41.64 -11.31
C TRP A 835 21.88 40.54 -12.17
N ILE A 836 21.02 40.88 -13.13
CA ILE A 836 20.40 39.93 -14.06
C ILE A 836 21.48 39.17 -14.87
N CYS A 837 22.48 39.87 -15.39
CA CYS A 837 23.59 39.24 -16.13
C CYS A 837 24.40 38.27 -15.24
N ILE A 838 24.72 38.71 -14.02
CA ILE A 838 25.51 37.93 -13.05
C ILE A 838 24.74 36.68 -12.62
N ARG A 839 23.46 36.80 -12.24
CA ARG A 839 22.66 35.64 -11.81
C ARG A 839 22.47 34.62 -12.93
N GLN A 840 22.32 35.06 -14.18
CA GLN A 840 22.26 34.18 -15.35
C GLN A 840 23.57 33.41 -15.51
N TYR A 841 24.71 34.10 -15.40
CA TYR A 841 26.02 33.47 -15.47
C TYR A 841 26.26 32.45 -14.34
N HIS A 842 25.96 32.82 -13.09
CA HIS A 842 26.01 31.90 -11.93
C HIS A 842 25.13 30.66 -12.15
N ARG A 843 23.94 30.86 -12.72
CA ARG A 843 23.01 29.77 -13.01
C ARG A 843 23.55 28.82 -14.07
N GLU A 844 24.09 29.36 -15.17
CA GLU A 844 24.76 28.55 -16.20
C GLU A 844 25.96 27.78 -15.63
N TYR A 845 26.74 28.43 -14.77
CA TYR A 845 27.86 27.80 -14.08
C TYR A 845 27.39 26.59 -13.26
N ILE A 846 26.34 26.72 -12.43
CA ILE A 846 25.79 25.61 -11.65
C ILE A 846 25.27 24.48 -12.57
N LEU A 847 24.63 24.83 -13.69
CA LEU A 847 24.13 23.83 -14.64
C LEU A 847 25.24 23.02 -15.33
N ARG A 848 26.37 23.67 -15.64
CA ARG A 848 27.58 23.04 -16.21
C ARG A 848 28.38 22.28 -15.15
N HIS A 849 28.49 22.83 -13.94
CA HIS A 849 29.28 22.33 -12.82
C HIS A 849 28.37 21.91 -11.65
N ARG A 850 27.52 20.91 -11.87
CA ARG A 850 26.49 20.52 -10.88
C ARG A 850 27.03 20.02 -9.55
N GLN A 851 28.30 19.57 -9.51
CA GLN A 851 29.00 19.24 -8.26
C GLN A 851 29.22 20.46 -7.35
N SER A 852 29.10 21.70 -7.85
CA SER A 852 29.19 22.92 -7.04
C SER A 852 28.14 22.96 -5.93
N ILE A 853 27.01 22.28 -6.10
CA ILE A 853 26.00 22.05 -5.07
C ILE A 853 25.55 20.58 -5.13
N SER A 854 26.13 19.74 -4.27
CA SER A 854 25.89 18.30 -4.25
C SER A 854 24.44 17.94 -3.90
N ASP A 855 23.89 18.57 -2.86
CA ASP A 855 22.50 18.36 -2.44
C ASP A 855 21.50 18.80 -3.53
N GLN A 856 20.61 17.88 -3.93
CA GLN A 856 19.64 18.12 -4.99
C GLN A 856 18.67 19.26 -4.62
N PHE A 857 18.17 19.27 -3.39
CA PHE A 857 17.19 20.28 -2.97
C PHE A 857 17.80 21.68 -3.00
N SER A 858 18.98 21.84 -2.40
CA SER A 858 19.73 23.09 -2.40
C SER A 858 20.07 23.55 -3.82
N ARG A 859 20.49 22.63 -4.70
CA ARG A 859 20.79 22.97 -6.10
C ARG A 859 19.54 23.43 -6.84
N GLN A 860 18.42 22.72 -6.70
CA GLN A 860 17.13 23.11 -7.28
C GLN A 860 16.67 24.49 -6.78
N GLN A 861 16.81 24.76 -5.47
CA GLN A 861 16.44 26.04 -4.88
C GLN A 861 17.28 27.18 -5.49
N TRP A 862 18.60 27.02 -5.56
CA TRP A 862 19.47 28.04 -6.14
C TRP A 862 19.25 28.24 -7.63
N LEU A 863 19.06 27.18 -8.42
CA LEU A 863 18.73 27.29 -9.84
C LEU A 863 17.42 28.03 -10.08
N SER A 864 16.43 27.87 -9.19
CA SER A 864 15.19 28.64 -9.19
C SER A 864 15.43 30.11 -8.80
N ARG A 865 16.09 30.35 -7.67
CA ARG A 865 16.39 31.70 -7.17
C ARG A 865 17.10 32.56 -8.22
N LEU A 866 18.13 32.00 -8.87
CA LEU A 866 18.89 32.72 -9.90
C LEU A 866 18.11 32.92 -11.20
N LEU A 867 17.03 32.16 -11.43
CA LEU A 867 16.17 32.34 -12.60
C LEU A 867 15.15 33.47 -12.39
N ILE A 868 14.51 33.52 -11.22
CA ILE A 868 13.30 34.32 -11.03
C ILE A 868 13.29 35.24 -9.79
N ALA A 869 14.15 35.00 -8.81
CA ALA A 869 14.14 35.73 -7.55
C ALA A 869 15.17 36.86 -7.51
N HIS A 870 15.02 37.75 -6.54
CA HIS A 870 15.97 38.84 -6.28
C HIS A 870 16.43 38.81 -4.83
N PRO A 871 17.63 39.31 -4.52
CA PRO A 871 18.09 39.45 -3.15
C PRO A 871 17.14 40.38 -2.36
N ARG A 872 16.84 40.03 -1.11
CA ARG A 872 16.00 40.83 -0.20
C ARG A 872 16.40 42.31 -0.17
N ILE A 873 17.69 42.61 -0.14
CA ILE A 873 18.21 43.98 -0.11
C ILE A 873 17.78 44.80 -1.33
N PHE A 874 17.65 44.18 -2.51
CA PHE A 874 17.18 44.88 -3.71
C PHE A 874 15.70 45.25 -3.58
N ALA A 875 14.88 44.34 -3.04
CA ALA A 875 13.47 44.61 -2.78
C ALA A 875 13.28 45.76 -1.77
N ILE A 876 14.09 45.78 -0.71
CA ILE A 876 14.09 46.87 0.30
C ILE A 876 14.47 48.20 -0.36
N ILE A 877 15.56 48.24 -1.15
CA ILE A 877 15.99 49.47 -1.84
C ILE A 877 14.89 49.95 -2.79
N ALA A 878 14.32 49.07 -3.61
CA ALA A 878 13.24 49.42 -4.54
C ALA A 878 12.02 50.03 -3.83
N GLU A 879 11.64 49.47 -2.67
CA GLU A 879 10.55 49.99 -1.84
C GLU A 879 10.85 51.39 -1.27
N LEU A 880 12.04 51.58 -0.70
CA LEU A 880 12.44 52.87 -0.12
C LEU A 880 12.55 53.97 -1.21
N ARG A 881 13.01 53.60 -2.41
CA ARG A 881 13.03 54.50 -3.58
C ARG A 881 11.63 54.95 -3.97
N LEU A 882 10.65 54.05 -3.99
CA LEU A 882 9.25 54.38 -4.24
C LEU A 882 8.68 55.36 -3.20
N LEU A 883 8.93 55.09 -1.92
CA LEU A 883 8.49 55.98 -0.83
C LEU A 883 9.11 57.38 -0.96
N LYS A 884 10.38 57.47 -1.39
CA LYS A 884 11.04 58.74 -1.65
C LYS A 884 10.43 59.49 -2.84
N GLN A 885 10.16 58.81 -3.95
CA GLN A 885 9.51 59.43 -5.12
C GLN A 885 8.17 60.07 -4.76
N SER A 886 7.40 59.46 -3.84
CA SER A 886 6.16 60.02 -3.28
C SER A 886 6.35 61.16 -2.26
N ASN A 887 7.57 61.46 -1.84
CA ASN A 887 7.88 62.55 -0.89
C ASN A 887 8.61 63.72 -1.55
N THR A 888 9.34 63.50 -2.65
CA THR A 888 10.08 64.53 -3.39
C THR A 888 9.21 65.54 -4.16
N GLY A 889 7.87 65.43 -4.06
CA GLY A 889 6.92 66.45 -4.50
C GLY A 889 6.67 67.58 -3.49
N LYS A 890 7.29 67.51 -2.30
CA LYS A 890 7.39 68.60 -1.31
C LYS A 890 8.76 69.25 -1.40
#